data_AF-A0A923Q7F2-F1
#
_entry.id   AF-A0A923Q7F2-F1
#
_cell.length_a   1.000
_cell.length_b   1.000
_cell.length_c   1.000
_cell.angle_alpha   90.00
_cell.angle_beta   90.00
_cell.angle_gamma   90.00
#
_symmetry.space_group_name_H-M   'P 1'
#
loop_
_entity.id
_entity.type
_entity.pdbx_description
1 polymer ?
#
loop_
_entity_poly.entity_id
_entity_poly.type
_entity_poly.pdbx_seq_one_letter_code
_entity_poly.pdbx_strand_id
1 'polypeptide(L)'
;VRNVLLPAGALGLLVVSAVVIGGVYPAYTQQFRVKPNEIQREQEYIGRNIEATRKAYGIDKTIVTQYAASQDATPEQLRREAATVDTARLLDPARLAPTFEQLQRLTFYFGVNNQLDIDRYKVDGKLQDFVVAAREVDIGNLSGAQRSWINERLAYTHGNGLIAAPADRVDAEGRPLFGESPFALQQARIYFGELSPSYSIANTKQPEIDGPVGLAEGRTSGAGSATGTDNQATFNYDGKGGVQLSSLGRKIAYALKYREPNLLLSDAITSDSRLMYIREPRARVQKVAPFLQLDSDPYPAAVNGRIVWIVDGYTTSSGYPYAQSTVLGNATADSQSTQRLPQEQVNYIRNSVKATVDAYDGTVTLYQFGDPDPVLQSWNKAFGGNLLKPESAISPELRAHLRYPEDLFKVQRQLLSQYHVTDPREFFSREDFWQVPADPAQALNDATNVPAPVVGAPGAPAAQQGIAERGGPDQPPFYSLLQFPGQAGRRFQLSTSFTGLNRPNLAAFASVSSDLEDYGQLRILQIPRSGGTPPNGPGQVANQFVSEQVVADALFPFRQNRATVTFGNLLTLPAGGGLLYVQPVFVRAQGGESFPTLQRVLVSYGNQVAANTTLAGSLRDLFGASTAGATPTPTATPSPGATASP
;
A
#
# COMPACT_ATOMS: atom_id res chain seq x y z
N VAL A 1 30.35 -31.98 63.01
CA VAL A 1 30.51 -31.39 61.66
C VAL A 1 29.67 -32.23 60.70
N ARG A 2 28.49 -31.74 60.26
CA ARG A 2 27.62 -32.49 59.33
C ARG A 2 28.36 -32.66 58.00
N ASN A 3 28.34 -33.86 57.42
CA ASN A 3 29.07 -34.24 56.21
C ASN A 3 28.70 -33.36 55.00
N VAL A 4 29.38 -32.23 54.84
CA VAL A 4 29.30 -31.36 53.64
C VAL A 4 29.84 -32.07 52.39
N LEU A 5 30.60 -33.15 52.57
CA LEU A 5 31.15 -33.99 51.50
C LEU A 5 30.09 -34.63 50.60
N LEU A 6 28.95 -35.06 51.15
CA LEU A 6 27.86 -35.65 50.35
C LEU A 6 27.16 -34.63 49.44
N PRO A 7 26.69 -33.47 49.94
CA PRO A 7 26.10 -32.44 49.08
C PRO A 7 27.12 -31.80 48.13
N ALA A 8 28.38 -31.63 48.55
CA ALA A 8 29.45 -31.15 47.65
C ALA A 8 29.76 -32.16 46.52
N GLY A 9 29.80 -33.45 46.84
CA GLY A 9 29.94 -34.53 45.86
C GLY A 9 28.76 -34.59 44.89
N ALA A 10 27.53 -34.47 45.38
CA ALA A 10 26.33 -34.43 44.55
C ALA A 10 26.30 -33.22 43.62
N LEU A 11 26.71 -32.04 44.09
CA LEU A 11 26.84 -30.83 43.28
C LEU A 11 27.93 -30.99 42.21
N GLY A 12 29.09 -31.55 42.57
CA GLY A 12 30.16 -31.85 41.62
C GLY A 12 29.71 -32.82 40.54
N LEU A 13 28.98 -33.87 40.91
CA LEU A 13 28.44 -34.85 39.97
C LEU A 13 27.36 -34.24 39.07
N LEU A 14 26.51 -33.37 39.61
CA LEU A 14 25.51 -32.62 38.82
C LEU A 14 26.17 -31.68 37.81
N VAL A 15 27.23 -30.96 38.19
CA VAL A 15 28.00 -30.09 37.28
C VAL A 15 28.68 -30.93 36.19
N VAL A 16 29.33 -32.04 36.55
CA VAL A 16 29.95 -32.94 35.58
C VAL A 16 28.91 -33.55 34.64
N SER A 17 27.78 -34.03 35.16
CA SER A 17 26.66 -34.54 34.35
C SER A 17 26.07 -33.47 33.46
N ALA A 18 25.91 -32.22 33.92
CA ALA A 18 25.43 -31.12 33.10
C ALA A 18 26.39 -30.80 31.95
N VAL A 19 27.70 -30.81 32.20
CA VAL A 19 28.72 -30.59 31.15
C VAL A 19 28.77 -31.77 30.16
N VAL A 20 28.70 -33.01 30.65
CA VAL A 20 28.77 -34.19 29.80
C VAL A 20 27.49 -34.37 28.98
N ILE A 21 26.31 -34.29 29.60
CA ILE A 21 25.01 -34.47 28.95
C ILE A 21 24.62 -33.25 28.12
N GLY A 22 24.89 -32.04 28.61
CA GLY A 22 24.51 -30.79 27.95
C GLY A 22 25.54 -30.28 26.94
N GLY A 23 26.81 -30.66 27.07
CA GLY A 23 27.90 -30.18 26.20
C GLY A 23 28.56 -31.29 25.37
N VAL A 24 29.21 -32.25 26.04
CA VAL A 24 30.06 -33.26 25.38
C VAL A 24 29.26 -34.23 24.52
N TYR A 25 28.15 -34.76 25.02
CA TYR A 25 27.31 -35.72 24.29
C TYR A 25 26.62 -35.08 23.06
N PRO A 26 26.05 -33.86 23.13
CA PRO A 26 25.57 -33.13 21.96
C PRO A 26 26.68 -32.84 20.97
N ALA A 27 27.85 -32.37 21.41
CA ALA A 27 28.98 -32.08 20.52
C ALA A 27 29.49 -33.34 19.79
N TYR A 28 29.61 -34.46 20.50
CA TYR A 28 29.96 -35.76 19.90
C TYR A 28 28.89 -36.22 18.89
N THR A 29 27.62 -36.13 19.25
CA THR A 29 26.51 -36.49 18.36
C THR A 29 26.51 -35.59 17.11
N GLN A 30 26.72 -34.29 17.27
CA GLN A 30 26.81 -33.35 16.15
C GLN A 30 28.00 -33.67 15.24
N GLN A 31 29.19 -33.88 15.80
CA GLN A 31 30.42 -34.05 15.02
C GLN A 31 30.51 -35.41 14.31
N PHE A 32 30.04 -36.49 14.95
CA PHE A 32 30.26 -37.87 14.47
C PHE A 32 28.99 -38.58 13.97
N ARG A 33 27.79 -38.06 14.25
CA ARG A 33 26.53 -38.64 13.74
C ARG A 33 25.73 -37.70 12.84
N VAL A 34 25.67 -36.40 13.16
CA VAL A 34 24.90 -35.42 12.38
C VAL A 34 25.70 -34.93 11.19
N LYS A 35 26.83 -34.22 11.37
CA LYS A 35 27.63 -33.67 10.25
C LYS A 35 27.96 -34.67 9.13
N PRO A 36 28.28 -35.96 9.41
CA PRO A 36 28.53 -36.93 8.34
C PRO A 36 27.29 -37.33 7.51
N ASN A 37 26.07 -37.17 8.07
CA ASN A 37 24.79 -37.55 7.45
C ASN A 37 23.72 -36.46 7.68
N GLU A 38 24.11 -35.19 7.56
CA GLU A 38 23.35 -34.03 8.05
C GLU A 38 21.98 -33.94 7.37
N ILE A 39 21.96 -34.10 6.04
CA ILE A 39 20.74 -34.13 5.22
C ILE A 39 19.74 -35.19 5.71
N GLN A 40 20.19 -36.41 6.03
CA GLN A 40 19.29 -37.50 6.45
C GLN A 40 18.76 -37.30 7.88
N ARG A 41 19.54 -36.68 8.76
CA ARG A 41 19.19 -36.47 10.17
C ARG A 41 18.35 -35.21 10.39
N GLU A 42 18.54 -34.18 9.58
CA GLU A 42 17.82 -32.92 9.68
C GLU A 42 16.52 -32.89 8.86
N GLN A 43 16.35 -33.82 7.91
CA GLN A 43 15.21 -33.88 6.98
C GLN A 43 13.85 -33.75 7.68
N GLU A 44 13.66 -34.47 8.80
CA GLU A 44 12.40 -34.45 9.55
C GLU A 44 12.13 -33.09 10.20
N TYR A 45 13.17 -32.47 10.78
CA TYR A 45 13.05 -31.17 11.43
C TYR A 45 12.81 -30.05 10.41
N ILE A 46 13.49 -30.12 9.27
CA ILE A 46 13.28 -29.21 8.14
C ILE A 46 11.84 -29.38 7.61
N GLY A 47 11.37 -30.61 7.42
CA GLY A 47 9.99 -30.89 7.00
C GLY A 47 8.96 -30.30 7.96
N ARG A 48 9.10 -30.51 9.27
CA ARG A 48 8.22 -29.90 10.30
C ARG A 48 8.27 -28.37 10.26
N ASN A 49 9.45 -27.79 10.09
CA ASN A 49 9.61 -26.34 9.99
C ASN A 49 8.95 -25.77 8.73
N ILE A 50 9.11 -26.43 7.57
CA ILE A 50 8.45 -26.05 6.31
C ILE A 50 6.93 -26.08 6.48
N GLU A 51 6.37 -27.19 6.97
CA GLU A 51 4.93 -27.34 7.15
C GLU A 51 4.37 -26.31 8.16
N ALA A 52 5.00 -26.20 9.33
CA ALA A 52 4.58 -25.29 10.39
C ALA A 52 4.66 -23.83 9.94
N THR A 53 5.76 -23.43 9.29
CA THR A 53 5.92 -22.06 8.78
C THR A 53 4.87 -21.76 7.72
N ARG A 54 4.70 -22.65 6.73
CA ARG A 54 3.71 -22.42 5.67
C ARG A 54 2.30 -22.25 6.23
N LYS A 55 1.93 -23.07 7.21
CA LYS A 55 0.64 -22.98 7.90
C LYS A 55 0.52 -21.80 8.86
N ALA A 56 1.56 -21.39 9.55
CA ALA A 56 1.49 -20.28 10.51
C ALA A 56 1.30 -18.91 9.83
N TYR A 57 1.80 -18.78 8.59
CA TYR A 57 1.73 -17.54 7.80
C TYR A 57 0.71 -17.61 6.64
N GLY A 58 0.00 -18.74 6.48
CA GLY A 58 -1.05 -18.87 5.47
C GLY A 58 -0.58 -18.99 4.04
N ILE A 59 0.64 -19.47 3.82
CA ILE A 59 1.22 -19.68 2.48
C ILE A 59 1.18 -21.15 2.07
N ASP A 60 0.60 -22.03 2.89
CA ASP A 60 0.43 -23.47 2.62
C ASP A 60 -0.48 -23.75 1.42
N LYS A 61 -1.51 -22.93 1.22
CA LYS A 61 -2.49 -23.01 0.12
C LYS A 61 -2.03 -22.35 -1.20
N THR A 62 -0.75 -21.99 -1.32
CA THR A 62 -0.21 -21.32 -2.51
C THR A 62 -0.26 -22.23 -3.74
N ILE A 63 -0.80 -21.73 -4.85
CA ILE A 63 -0.81 -22.44 -6.14
C ILE A 63 0.42 -22.02 -6.94
N VAL A 64 1.27 -22.98 -7.30
CA VAL A 64 2.48 -22.75 -8.10
C VAL A 64 2.32 -23.36 -9.48
N THR A 65 2.52 -22.54 -10.52
CA THR A 65 2.43 -22.94 -11.92
C THR A 65 3.77 -22.64 -12.61
N GLN A 66 4.31 -23.61 -13.34
CA GLN A 66 5.50 -23.38 -14.16
C GLN A 66 5.16 -22.45 -15.34
N TYR A 67 5.99 -21.43 -15.54
CA TYR A 67 5.79 -20.39 -16.55
C TYR A 67 7.08 -20.17 -17.32
N ALA A 68 7.17 -20.75 -18.53
CA ALA A 68 8.38 -20.69 -19.35
C ALA A 68 8.73 -19.26 -19.82
N ALA A 69 7.80 -18.31 -19.71
CA ALA A 69 7.95 -16.89 -20.05
C ALA A 69 8.63 -16.67 -21.42
N SER A 70 7.87 -16.83 -22.50
CA SER A 70 8.40 -16.66 -23.86
C SER A 70 8.95 -15.25 -24.07
N GLN A 71 10.20 -15.17 -24.52
CA GLN A 71 10.82 -13.93 -24.98
C GLN A 71 10.36 -13.57 -26.40
N ASP A 72 9.88 -14.57 -27.14
CA ASP A 72 9.42 -14.45 -28.52
C ASP A 72 7.89 -14.59 -28.51
N ALA A 73 7.18 -13.47 -28.59
CA ALA A 73 5.74 -13.49 -28.81
C ALA A 73 5.42 -12.80 -30.13
N THR A 74 4.46 -13.35 -30.88
CA THR A 74 4.08 -12.72 -32.13
C THR A 74 3.30 -11.43 -31.86
N PRO A 75 3.40 -10.40 -32.72
CA PRO A 75 2.59 -9.19 -32.60
C PRO A 75 1.09 -9.48 -32.49
N GLU A 76 0.59 -10.55 -33.11
CA GLU A 76 -0.83 -10.96 -33.04
C GLU A 76 -1.22 -11.63 -31.71
N GLN A 77 -0.30 -12.37 -31.08
CA GLN A 77 -0.51 -12.89 -29.72
C GLN A 77 -0.54 -11.73 -28.72
N LEU A 78 0.45 -10.85 -28.84
CA LEU A 78 0.59 -9.69 -27.97
C LEU A 78 -0.52 -8.66 -28.18
N ARG A 79 -1.07 -8.44 -29.38
CA ARG A 79 -2.22 -7.55 -29.58
C ARG A 79 -3.51 -8.10 -28.96
N ARG A 80 -3.73 -9.43 -29.05
CA ARG A 80 -4.88 -10.07 -28.40
C ARG A 80 -4.82 -9.96 -26.88
N GLU A 81 -3.62 -10.06 -26.33
CA GLU A 81 -3.37 -9.92 -24.89
C GLU A 81 -3.10 -8.47 -24.47
N ALA A 82 -2.78 -7.55 -25.39
CA ALA A 82 -2.68 -6.12 -25.12
C ALA A 82 -4.05 -5.57 -24.72
N ALA A 83 -5.14 -6.11 -25.27
CA ALA A 83 -6.49 -5.81 -24.79
C ALA A 83 -6.70 -6.22 -23.32
N THR A 84 -5.89 -7.12 -22.75
CA THR A 84 -5.86 -7.44 -21.32
C THR A 84 -4.90 -6.56 -20.50
N VAL A 85 -3.90 -5.93 -21.14
CA VAL A 85 -2.88 -5.08 -20.50
C VAL A 85 -3.12 -3.56 -20.71
N ASP A 86 -4.08 -3.16 -21.54
CA ASP A 86 -4.42 -1.75 -21.83
C ASP A 86 -4.86 -0.96 -20.58
N THR A 87 -5.17 -1.65 -19.48
CA THR A 87 -5.50 -1.07 -18.18
C THR A 87 -4.37 -1.22 -17.16
N ALA A 88 -3.12 -1.38 -17.61
CA ALA A 88 -1.99 -1.31 -16.70
C ALA A 88 -1.98 0.07 -16.04
N ARG A 89 -1.91 0.07 -14.71
CA ARG A 89 -1.92 1.30 -13.92
C ARG A 89 -0.77 2.22 -14.34
N LEU A 90 -1.11 3.42 -14.79
CA LEU A 90 -0.15 4.47 -15.16
C LEU A 90 0.03 5.50 -14.05
N LEU A 91 -1.01 5.73 -13.25
CA LEU A 91 -0.96 6.63 -12.12
C LEU A 91 -0.31 5.92 -10.93
N ASP A 92 0.86 6.41 -10.52
CA ASP A 92 1.58 5.88 -9.37
C ASP A 92 1.15 6.61 -8.09
N PRO A 93 0.41 5.95 -7.17
CA PRO A 93 -0.09 6.60 -5.95
C PRO A 93 1.03 7.18 -5.08
N ALA A 94 2.24 6.61 -5.12
CA ALA A 94 3.37 7.08 -4.33
C ALA A 94 4.04 8.35 -4.88
N ARG A 95 3.71 8.77 -6.10
CA ARG A 95 4.34 9.91 -6.79
C ARG A 95 3.38 11.06 -7.08
N LEU A 96 2.07 10.83 -6.95
CA LEU A 96 1.04 11.74 -7.44
C LEU A 96 0.28 12.50 -6.35
N ALA A 97 0.59 12.33 -5.06
CA ALA A 97 -0.03 13.13 -4.00
C ALA A 97 0.07 14.65 -4.25
N PRO A 98 1.23 15.24 -4.65
CA PRO A 98 1.29 16.67 -4.97
C PRO A 98 0.42 17.08 -6.16
N THR A 99 0.20 16.16 -7.11
CA THR A 99 -0.65 16.38 -8.30
C THR A 99 -2.12 16.35 -7.94
N PHE A 100 -2.53 15.37 -7.12
CA PHE A 100 -3.88 15.29 -6.57
C PHE A 100 -4.18 16.51 -5.73
N GLU A 101 -3.26 16.90 -4.85
CA GLU A 101 -3.39 18.11 -4.07
C GLU A 101 -3.54 19.32 -4.99
N GLN A 102 -2.59 19.65 -5.86
CA GLN A 102 -2.69 20.88 -6.66
C GLN A 102 -3.95 20.94 -7.54
N LEU A 103 -4.35 19.82 -8.16
CA LEU A 103 -5.49 19.80 -9.09
C LEU A 103 -6.86 19.73 -8.39
N GLN A 104 -6.91 19.23 -7.15
CA GLN A 104 -8.15 19.09 -6.38
C GLN A 104 -8.20 20.00 -5.15
N ARG A 105 -7.16 20.80 -4.91
CA ARG A 105 -7.08 21.80 -3.84
C ARG A 105 -7.92 23.01 -4.22
N LEU A 106 -9.15 22.98 -3.74
CA LEU A 106 -10.11 24.07 -3.90
C LEU A 106 -9.78 25.26 -3.00
N THR A 107 -9.04 25.01 -1.93
CA THR A 107 -8.72 25.98 -0.88
C THR A 107 -7.51 25.53 -0.07
N PHE A 108 -6.84 26.46 0.60
CA PHE A 108 -5.57 26.22 1.27
C PHE A 108 -5.66 25.24 2.46
N TYR A 109 -6.79 25.17 3.15
CA TYR A 109 -6.95 24.35 4.36
C TYR A 109 -7.37 22.90 4.09
N PHE A 110 -7.55 22.52 2.82
CA PHE A 110 -7.72 21.11 2.43
C PHE A 110 -6.41 20.53 1.92
N GLY A 111 -6.20 19.25 2.22
CA GLY A 111 -5.06 18.45 1.77
C GLY A 111 -5.47 17.02 1.48
N VAL A 112 -4.52 16.26 0.94
CA VAL A 112 -4.60 14.81 0.76
C VAL A 112 -3.38 14.18 1.41
N ASN A 113 -3.49 12.94 1.87
CA ASN A 113 -2.33 12.22 2.41
C ASN A 113 -1.25 12.07 1.31
N ASN A 114 0.01 12.03 1.72
CA ASN A 114 1.15 11.81 0.83
C ASN A 114 1.18 10.39 0.25
N GLN A 115 0.47 9.44 0.88
CA GLN A 115 0.21 8.12 0.35
C GLN A 115 -1.23 8.10 -0.18
N LEU A 116 -1.37 7.90 -1.49
CA LEU A 116 -2.67 7.71 -2.11
C LEU A 116 -3.02 6.23 -2.17
N ASP A 117 -4.30 5.95 -2.30
CA ASP A 117 -4.84 4.60 -2.27
C ASP A 117 -5.26 4.10 -3.65
N ILE A 118 -5.44 2.79 -3.80
CA ILE A 118 -6.00 2.18 -5.01
C ILE A 118 -7.23 1.38 -4.67
N ASP A 119 -8.36 1.73 -5.27
CA ASP A 119 -9.59 0.97 -5.11
C ASP A 119 -10.24 0.64 -6.45
N ARG A 120 -11.26 -0.21 -6.43
CA ARG A 120 -11.99 -0.63 -7.62
C ARG A 120 -13.46 -0.24 -7.55
N TYR A 121 -13.95 0.31 -8.65
CA TYR A 121 -15.35 0.68 -8.81
C TYR A 121 -15.91 0.11 -10.11
N LYS A 122 -17.23 -0.11 -10.13
CA LYS A 122 -17.93 -0.47 -11.36
C LYS A 122 -18.45 0.80 -12.02
N VAL A 123 -17.91 1.14 -13.18
CA VAL A 123 -18.37 2.25 -14.03
C VAL A 123 -18.89 1.65 -15.33
N ASP A 124 -20.13 1.99 -15.71
CA ASP A 124 -20.83 1.42 -16.87
C ASP A 124 -20.83 -0.13 -16.90
N GLY A 125 -20.94 -0.74 -15.71
CA GLY A 125 -20.92 -2.20 -15.55
C GLY A 125 -19.54 -2.85 -15.68
N LYS A 126 -18.48 -2.08 -15.95
CA LYS A 126 -17.10 -2.56 -16.05
C LYS A 126 -16.33 -2.23 -14.77
N LEU A 127 -15.59 -3.22 -14.27
CA LEU A 127 -14.69 -3.02 -13.13
C LEU A 127 -13.46 -2.25 -13.62
N GLN A 128 -13.09 -1.19 -12.90
CA GLN A 128 -11.93 -0.36 -13.17
C GLN A 128 -11.27 0.06 -11.85
N ASP A 129 -9.96 0.18 -11.86
CA ASP A 129 -9.18 0.67 -10.73
C ASP A 129 -9.04 2.20 -10.77
N PHE A 130 -9.05 2.79 -9.58
CA PHE A 130 -8.97 4.22 -9.34
C PHE A 130 -7.90 4.49 -8.30
N VAL A 131 -7.11 5.52 -8.51
CA VAL A 131 -6.37 6.16 -7.43
C VAL A 131 -7.37 6.99 -6.63
N VAL A 132 -7.46 6.75 -5.32
CA VAL A 132 -8.40 7.43 -4.42
C VAL A 132 -7.67 8.18 -3.31
N ALA A 133 -8.27 9.28 -2.86
CA ALA A 133 -7.72 10.12 -1.80
C ALA A 133 -8.83 10.82 -1.01
N ALA A 134 -8.75 10.80 0.32
CA ALA A 134 -9.64 11.59 1.16
C ALA A 134 -9.24 13.07 1.11
N ARG A 135 -10.20 13.97 0.84
CA ARG A 135 -9.96 15.43 0.94
C ARG A 135 -10.10 15.84 2.39
N GLU A 136 -9.00 15.83 3.12
CA GLU A 136 -8.96 16.08 4.56
C GLU A 136 -8.67 17.55 4.89
N VAL A 137 -8.92 17.94 6.15
CA VAL A 137 -8.46 19.23 6.66
C VAL A 137 -6.98 19.12 7.05
N ASP A 138 -6.17 20.04 6.54
CA ASP A 138 -4.77 20.19 6.91
C ASP A 138 -4.52 21.58 7.47
N ILE A 139 -4.50 21.67 8.81
CA ILE A 139 -4.23 22.93 9.51
C ILE A 139 -2.77 23.39 9.39
N GLY A 140 -1.86 22.52 8.92
CA GLY A 140 -0.48 22.87 8.61
C GLY A 140 -0.38 23.96 7.54
N ASN A 141 -1.35 24.01 6.63
CA ASN A 141 -1.41 24.98 5.54
C ASN A 141 -1.90 26.38 5.96
N LEU A 142 -2.37 26.55 7.21
CA LEU A 142 -2.70 27.88 7.75
C LEU A 142 -1.41 28.71 7.92
N SER A 143 -1.46 30.01 7.62
CA SER A 143 -0.29 30.89 7.70
C SER A 143 -0.54 32.17 8.52
N GLY A 144 0.50 32.68 9.18
CA GLY A 144 0.49 33.96 9.88
C GLY A 144 -0.72 34.16 10.80
N ALA A 145 -1.52 35.20 10.54
CA ALA A 145 -2.70 35.55 11.32
C ALA A 145 -3.84 34.50 11.26
N GLN A 146 -3.79 33.54 10.32
CA GLN A 146 -4.79 32.47 10.22
C GLN A 146 -4.64 31.42 11.31
N ARG A 147 -3.46 31.28 11.94
CA ARG A 147 -3.20 30.32 13.03
C ARG A 147 -3.72 30.81 14.38
N SER A 148 -5.01 31.14 14.43
CA SER A 148 -5.70 31.41 15.69
C SER A 148 -6.26 30.12 16.27
N TRP A 149 -6.41 30.06 17.60
CA TRP A 149 -7.06 28.92 18.26
C TRP A 149 -8.48 28.67 17.73
N ILE A 150 -9.21 29.74 17.42
CA ILE A 150 -10.55 29.65 16.82
C ILE A 150 -10.49 28.93 15.46
N ASN A 151 -9.55 29.31 14.60
CA ASN A 151 -9.43 28.69 13.28
C ASN A 151 -8.98 27.23 13.38
N GLU A 152 -7.95 26.94 14.16
CA GLU A 152 -7.40 25.58 14.29
C GLU A 152 -8.34 24.61 14.99
N ARG A 153 -9.19 25.09 15.90
CA ARG A 153 -9.98 24.22 16.79
C ARG A 153 -11.48 24.29 16.59
N LEU A 154 -12.04 25.35 16.02
CA LEU A 154 -13.48 25.56 15.91
C LEU A 154 -13.93 25.77 14.46
N ALA A 155 -13.13 26.43 13.62
CA ALA A 155 -13.51 26.71 12.23
C ALA A 155 -13.10 25.58 11.29
N TYR A 156 -11.81 25.23 11.22
CA TYR A 156 -11.30 24.18 10.33
C TYR A 156 -11.26 22.84 11.06
N THR A 157 -12.43 22.20 11.17
CA THR A 157 -12.59 20.99 11.98
C THR A 157 -12.56 19.71 11.17
N HIS A 158 -12.93 19.72 9.88
CA HIS A 158 -13.14 18.53 9.08
C HIS A 158 -12.77 18.73 7.60
N GLY A 159 -12.41 17.64 6.93
CA GLY A 159 -12.30 17.59 5.47
C GLY A 159 -13.65 17.36 4.79
N ASN A 160 -13.68 17.39 3.46
CA ASN A 160 -14.91 17.20 2.70
C ASN A 160 -14.66 16.57 1.32
N GLY A 161 -15.03 15.30 1.17
CA GLY A 161 -15.04 14.59 -0.12
C GLY A 161 -14.02 13.47 -0.23
N LEU A 162 -14.25 12.63 -1.23
CA LEU A 162 -13.37 11.54 -1.65
C LEU A 162 -13.06 11.79 -3.12
N ILE A 163 -11.78 11.94 -3.44
CA ILE A 163 -11.27 12.17 -4.79
C ILE A 163 -10.98 10.81 -5.42
N ALA A 164 -11.33 10.65 -6.70
CA ALA A 164 -10.98 9.47 -7.48
C ALA A 164 -10.54 9.85 -8.89
N ALA A 165 -9.48 9.21 -9.38
CA ALA A 165 -9.07 9.29 -10.79
C ALA A 165 -8.81 7.87 -11.33
N PRO A 166 -9.29 7.53 -12.53
CA PRO A 166 -8.97 6.26 -13.19
C PRO A 166 -7.47 6.02 -13.23
N ALA A 167 -7.02 4.84 -12.79
CA ALA A 167 -5.60 4.57 -12.59
C ALA A 167 -4.81 4.42 -13.90
N ASP A 168 -5.51 4.28 -15.03
CA ASP A 168 -4.99 4.05 -16.37
C ASP A 168 -5.13 5.26 -17.32
N ARG A 169 -5.72 6.38 -16.89
CA ARG A 169 -6.04 7.52 -17.78
C ARG A 169 -5.49 8.85 -17.32
N VAL A 170 -5.03 9.62 -18.31
CA VAL A 170 -4.61 11.02 -18.18
C VAL A 170 -5.20 11.87 -19.31
N ASP A 171 -5.22 13.19 -19.13
CA ASP A 171 -5.52 14.13 -20.21
C ASP A 171 -4.33 14.33 -21.16
N ALA A 172 -4.48 15.24 -22.13
CA ALA A 172 -3.45 15.55 -23.13
C ALA A 172 -2.17 16.14 -22.51
N GLU A 173 -2.25 16.72 -21.31
CA GLU A 173 -1.12 17.28 -20.58
C GLU A 173 -0.48 16.28 -19.59
N GLY A 174 -1.01 15.06 -19.51
CA GLY A 174 -0.51 14.02 -18.62
C GLY A 174 -1.03 14.11 -17.18
N ARG A 175 -2.11 14.86 -16.95
CA ARG A 175 -2.74 15.01 -15.62
C ARG A 175 -3.78 13.92 -15.40
N PRO A 176 -3.95 13.41 -14.16
CA PRO A 176 -5.06 12.51 -13.83
C PRO A 176 -6.42 13.07 -14.24
N LEU A 177 -7.31 12.21 -14.75
CA LEU A 177 -8.67 12.60 -15.12
C LEU A 177 -9.62 12.50 -13.92
N PHE A 178 -9.98 13.63 -13.32
CA PHE A 178 -10.93 13.72 -12.20
C PHE A 178 -12.38 13.90 -12.67
N GLY A 179 -12.84 13.13 -13.66
CA GLY A 179 -14.17 13.26 -14.29
C GLY A 179 -15.35 12.90 -13.39
N GLU A 180 -16.39 12.26 -13.93
CA GLU A 180 -17.53 11.82 -13.10
C GLU A 180 -17.07 10.87 -11.98
N SER A 181 -17.44 11.21 -10.74
CA SER A 181 -17.11 10.40 -9.57
C SER A 181 -17.75 9.00 -9.71
N PRO A 182 -17.01 7.91 -9.44
CA PRO A 182 -17.54 6.55 -9.56
C PRO A 182 -18.50 6.18 -8.42
N PHE A 183 -18.77 7.11 -7.50
CA PHE A 183 -19.64 6.93 -6.34
C PHE A 183 -20.50 8.18 -6.07
N ALA A 184 -21.57 7.98 -5.29
CA ALA A 184 -22.42 9.06 -4.81
C ALA A 184 -22.32 9.15 -3.28
N LEU A 185 -21.88 10.30 -2.76
CA LEU A 185 -21.78 10.55 -1.32
C LEU A 185 -22.99 11.34 -0.81
N GLN A 186 -23.63 10.81 0.22
CA GLN A 186 -24.68 11.47 1.02
C GLN A 186 -24.12 12.13 2.29
N GLN A 187 -22.93 11.72 2.74
CA GLN A 187 -22.17 12.36 3.81
C GLN A 187 -20.69 12.32 3.43
N ALA A 188 -20.16 13.48 3.02
CA ALA A 188 -18.79 13.63 2.52
C ALA A 188 -17.81 14.20 3.57
N ARG A 189 -18.31 14.64 4.74
CA ARG A 189 -17.47 15.29 5.76
C ARG A 189 -16.60 14.29 6.52
N ILE A 190 -15.34 14.62 6.68
CA ILE A 190 -14.30 13.79 7.30
C ILE A 190 -13.85 14.46 8.61
N TYR A 191 -14.50 14.10 9.70
CA TYR A 191 -14.09 14.45 11.07
C TYR A 191 -13.06 13.46 11.63
N PHE A 192 -12.93 12.28 11.07
CA PHE A 192 -11.97 11.26 11.48
C PHE A 192 -11.22 10.82 10.23
N GLY A 193 -9.93 11.13 10.17
CA GLY A 193 -9.06 10.89 9.03
C GLY A 193 -7.59 11.08 9.42
N GLU A 194 -6.69 10.83 8.49
CA GLU A 194 -5.25 10.71 8.72
C GLU A 194 -4.54 12.05 8.93
N LEU A 195 -5.05 13.13 8.32
CA LEU A 195 -4.52 14.50 8.49
C LEU A 195 -5.22 15.26 9.64
N SER A 196 -6.23 14.65 10.26
CA SER A 196 -7.04 15.29 11.28
C SER A 196 -6.20 15.88 12.44
N PRO A 197 -6.47 17.13 12.85
CA PRO A 197 -5.81 17.74 14.01
C PRO A 197 -5.92 16.90 15.28
N SER A 198 -4.97 17.09 16.20
CA SER A 198 -4.92 16.37 17.49
C SER A 198 -6.24 16.43 18.29
N TYR A 199 -6.93 17.58 18.19
CA TYR A 199 -8.31 17.75 18.61
C TYR A 199 -8.96 18.92 17.88
N SER A 200 -10.28 18.88 17.78
CA SER A 200 -11.15 20.00 17.39
C SER A 200 -12.42 19.98 18.24
N ILE A 201 -13.14 21.08 18.25
CA ILE A 201 -14.41 21.24 18.96
C ILE A 201 -15.46 21.54 17.91
N ALA A 202 -16.35 20.59 17.70
CA ALA A 202 -17.44 20.69 16.73
C ALA A 202 -18.73 21.15 17.42
N ASN A 203 -19.70 21.58 16.63
CA ASN A 203 -21.00 22.07 17.10
C ASN A 203 -20.86 23.21 18.14
N THR A 204 -20.08 24.24 17.78
CA THR A 204 -19.88 25.44 18.61
C THR A 204 -20.72 26.59 18.09
N LYS A 205 -20.73 27.73 18.80
CA LYS A 205 -21.35 28.96 18.26
C LYS A 205 -20.58 29.53 17.08
N GLN A 206 -19.30 29.17 16.93
CA GLN A 206 -18.54 29.43 15.72
C GLN A 206 -18.90 28.33 14.70
N PRO A 207 -19.51 28.67 13.55
CA PRO A 207 -19.77 27.69 12.50
C PRO A 207 -18.46 27.11 11.98
N GLU A 208 -18.51 25.83 11.63
CA GLU A 208 -17.40 25.10 11.05
C GLU A 208 -17.36 25.37 9.56
N ILE A 209 -16.17 25.46 8.98
CA ILE A 209 -15.98 25.69 7.56
C ILE A 209 -16.13 24.36 6.83
N ASP A 210 -17.07 24.32 5.88
CA ASP A 210 -17.39 23.12 5.10
C ASP A 210 -16.68 23.08 3.74
N GLY A 211 -16.23 24.24 3.25
CA GLY A 211 -15.55 24.39 1.96
C GLY A 211 -16.10 25.54 1.13
N PRO A 212 -15.67 25.70 -0.14
CA PRO A 212 -16.26 26.67 -1.04
C PRO A 212 -17.70 26.30 -1.42
N VAL A 213 -18.55 27.32 -1.62
CA VAL A 213 -19.91 27.13 -2.13
C VAL A 213 -19.86 26.45 -3.49
N GLY A 214 -20.71 25.44 -3.70
CA GLY A 214 -20.80 24.72 -4.97
C GLY A 214 -19.83 23.55 -5.12
N LEU A 215 -19.07 23.20 -4.07
CA LEU A 215 -18.34 21.93 -4.04
C LEU A 215 -19.30 20.77 -4.31
N ALA A 216 -19.12 20.11 -5.46
CA ALA A 216 -20.09 19.20 -6.07
C ALA A 216 -20.28 17.87 -5.31
N GLU A 217 -19.25 17.44 -4.58
CA GLU A 217 -19.27 16.22 -3.77
C GLU A 217 -19.98 16.50 -2.44
N GLY A 218 -21.19 15.97 -2.28
CA GLY A 218 -21.93 16.10 -1.03
C GLY A 218 -22.96 17.24 -0.99
N ARG A 219 -23.85 17.32 -2.00
CA ARG A 219 -25.20 17.87 -1.78
C ARG A 219 -25.93 16.99 -0.77
N THR A 220 -25.56 17.16 0.50
CA THR A 220 -26.24 16.59 1.65
C THR A 220 -27.42 17.51 2.00
N SER A 221 -28.47 16.96 2.58
CA SER A 221 -29.51 17.73 3.27
C SER A 221 -28.89 18.38 4.51
N GLY A 222 -28.19 19.50 4.33
CA GLY A 222 -27.47 20.19 5.40
C GLY A 222 -26.22 20.97 4.96
N ALA A 223 -25.85 21.01 3.67
CA ALA A 223 -24.87 21.98 3.18
C ALA A 223 -25.33 23.39 3.57
N GLY A 224 -24.61 24.06 4.49
CA GLY A 224 -25.05 25.34 5.01
C GLY A 224 -25.17 26.37 3.90
N SER A 225 -26.18 27.23 4.02
CA SER A 225 -26.30 28.40 3.14
C SER A 225 -25.08 29.29 3.32
N ALA A 226 -24.61 29.90 2.23
CA ALA A 226 -23.60 30.95 2.28
C ALA A 226 -24.03 32.00 3.32
N THR A 227 -23.23 32.19 4.37
CA THR A 227 -23.48 33.26 5.34
C THR A 227 -22.82 34.53 4.82
N GLY A 228 -23.58 35.34 4.06
CA GLY A 228 -23.12 36.63 3.55
C GLY A 228 -22.66 36.60 2.09
N THR A 229 -21.79 37.55 1.70
CA THR A 229 -21.18 37.67 0.36
C THR A 229 -19.98 36.74 0.14
N ASP A 230 -19.65 35.89 1.11
CA ASP A 230 -18.49 35.02 1.06
C ASP A 230 -18.82 33.70 0.37
N ASN A 231 -17.97 33.27 -0.57
CA ASN A 231 -18.07 32.01 -1.30
C ASN A 231 -17.75 30.77 -0.43
N GLN A 232 -18.07 30.80 0.87
CA GLN A 232 -17.73 29.74 1.83
C GLN A 232 -18.98 29.17 2.49
N ALA A 233 -19.17 27.86 2.34
CA ALA A 233 -20.21 27.11 3.02
C ALA A 233 -19.77 26.81 4.47
N THR A 234 -20.73 26.82 5.38
CA THR A 234 -20.51 26.48 6.79
C THR A 234 -21.38 25.30 7.19
N PHE A 235 -21.00 24.65 8.30
CA PHE A 235 -21.75 23.54 8.86
C PHE A 235 -21.63 23.54 10.38
N ASN A 236 -22.66 23.02 11.05
CA ASN A 236 -22.61 22.74 12.48
C ASN A 236 -22.79 21.23 12.65
N TYR A 237 -21.81 20.58 13.26
CA TYR A 237 -21.83 19.14 13.43
C TYR A 237 -23.10 18.63 14.13
N ASP A 238 -23.85 17.78 13.43
CA ASP A 238 -25.08 17.17 13.93
C ASP A 238 -24.93 15.70 14.35
N GLY A 239 -23.72 15.15 14.21
CA GLY A 239 -23.42 13.75 14.53
C GLY A 239 -23.23 13.47 16.03
N LYS A 240 -22.89 12.21 16.31
CA LYS A 240 -22.70 11.71 17.69
C LYS A 240 -21.24 11.51 18.09
N GLY A 241 -20.30 11.79 17.19
CA GLY A 241 -18.87 11.66 17.40
C GLY A 241 -18.34 12.52 18.54
N GLY A 242 -17.14 12.18 19.01
CA GLY A 242 -16.46 12.91 20.08
C GLY A 242 -17.15 12.83 21.44
N VAL A 243 -16.68 13.65 22.38
CA VAL A 243 -17.25 13.73 23.73
C VAL A 243 -17.95 15.06 23.91
N GLN A 244 -19.25 15.01 24.20
CA GLN A 244 -20.05 16.19 24.49
C GLN A 244 -19.57 16.89 25.76
N LEU A 245 -19.34 18.19 25.69
CA LEU A 245 -18.81 19.05 26.75
C LEU A 245 -19.93 19.58 27.67
N SER A 246 -20.85 18.69 28.05
CA SER A 246 -22.06 19.01 28.82
C SER A 246 -21.81 19.35 30.30
N SER A 247 -20.59 19.14 30.82
CA SER A 247 -20.25 19.43 32.22
C SER A 247 -18.93 20.15 32.37
N LEU A 248 -18.83 20.99 33.40
CA LEU A 248 -17.60 21.71 33.74
C LEU A 248 -16.44 20.74 34.03
N GLY A 249 -16.71 19.60 34.67
CA GLY A 249 -15.69 18.58 34.94
C GLY A 249 -15.05 18.01 33.66
N ARG A 250 -15.86 17.74 32.62
CA ARG A 250 -15.32 17.31 31.31
C ARG A 250 -14.48 18.42 30.67
N LYS A 251 -14.96 19.67 30.71
CA LYS A 251 -14.21 20.82 30.18
C LYS A 251 -12.86 20.98 30.91
N ILE A 252 -12.82 20.88 32.24
CA ILE A 252 -11.58 20.94 33.03
C ILE A 252 -10.64 19.79 32.68
N ALA A 253 -11.14 18.55 32.61
CA ALA A 253 -10.32 17.39 32.28
C ALA A 253 -9.64 17.53 30.91
N TYR A 254 -10.37 18.02 29.90
CA TYR A 254 -9.80 18.27 28.59
C TYR A 254 -8.91 19.50 28.53
N ALA A 255 -9.23 20.58 29.26
CA ALA A 255 -8.36 21.74 29.42
C ALA A 255 -7.00 21.34 29.99
N LEU A 256 -6.96 20.45 30.98
CA LEU A 256 -5.72 19.91 31.53
C LEU A 256 -5.00 18.98 30.53
N LYS A 257 -5.73 18.07 29.88
CA LYS A 257 -5.16 17.11 28.90
C LYS A 257 -4.47 17.83 27.74
N TYR A 258 -5.12 18.85 27.17
CA TYR A 258 -4.61 19.60 26.02
C TYR A 258 -3.83 20.86 26.40
N ARG A 259 -3.74 21.16 27.71
CA ARG A 259 -3.15 22.41 28.24
C ARG A 259 -3.76 23.65 27.58
N GLU A 260 -5.08 23.63 27.42
CA GLU A 260 -5.84 24.63 26.68
C GLU A 260 -6.86 25.34 27.59
N PRO A 261 -6.58 26.55 28.09
CA PRO A 261 -7.50 27.29 28.93
C PRO A 261 -8.75 27.76 28.18
N ASN A 262 -8.69 27.96 26.85
CA ASN A 262 -9.85 28.41 26.08
C ASN A 262 -11.02 27.41 26.11
N LEU A 263 -10.77 26.13 26.44
CA LEU A 263 -11.83 25.15 26.69
C LEU A 263 -12.78 25.53 27.84
N LEU A 264 -12.32 26.37 28.77
CA LEU A 264 -13.09 26.89 29.90
C LEU A 264 -13.56 28.33 29.68
N LEU A 265 -12.77 29.13 28.97
CA LEU A 265 -12.94 30.57 28.87
C LEU A 265 -13.71 31.03 27.61
N SER A 266 -13.77 30.20 26.56
CA SER A 266 -14.40 30.57 25.30
C SER A 266 -15.92 30.45 25.36
N ASP A 267 -16.63 31.57 25.13
CA ASP A 267 -18.09 31.63 25.03
C ASP A 267 -18.66 30.92 23.78
N ALA A 268 -17.80 30.54 22.84
CA ALA A 268 -18.16 29.75 21.67
C ALA A 268 -18.51 28.30 22.05
N ILE A 269 -17.95 27.76 23.14
CA ILE A 269 -18.16 26.38 23.57
C ILE A 269 -19.41 26.27 24.45
N THR A 270 -20.42 25.54 23.95
CA THR A 270 -21.67 25.27 24.67
C THR A 270 -21.66 23.89 25.33
N SER A 271 -22.77 23.53 25.99
CA SER A 271 -23.00 22.15 26.48
C SER A 271 -23.23 21.15 25.36
N ASP A 272 -23.53 21.61 24.15
CA ASP A 272 -23.80 20.77 22.97
C ASP A 272 -22.56 20.59 22.08
N SER A 273 -21.51 21.38 22.34
CA SER A 273 -20.22 21.25 21.68
C SER A 273 -19.56 19.92 21.99
N ARG A 274 -18.88 19.36 20.98
CA ARG A 274 -18.27 18.02 21.04
C ARG A 274 -16.78 18.11 20.78
N LEU A 275 -16.00 17.63 21.74
CA LEU A 275 -14.56 17.52 21.59
C LEU A 275 -14.20 16.25 20.81
N MET A 276 -13.64 16.42 19.62
CA MET A 276 -13.18 15.36 18.71
C MET A 276 -11.71 15.08 19.00
N TYR A 277 -11.35 13.81 19.24
CA TYR A 277 -9.97 13.38 19.52
C TYR A 277 -9.73 11.91 19.17
N ILE A 278 -8.44 11.54 19.03
CA ILE A 278 -7.99 10.24 18.45
C ILE A 278 -8.68 10.06 17.09
N ARG A 279 -8.39 11.00 16.20
CA ARG A 279 -9.12 11.15 14.94
C ARG A 279 -8.55 10.32 13.80
N GLU A 280 -7.27 9.99 13.89
CA GLU A 280 -6.57 9.10 12.97
C GLU A 280 -7.16 7.68 13.07
N PRO A 281 -7.65 7.08 11.95
CA PRO A 281 -8.38 5.81 11.95
C PRO A 281 -7.65 4.64 12.62
N ARG A 282 -6.37 4.43 12.31
CA ARG A 282 -5.55 3.34 12.85
C ARG A 282 -5.37 3.48 14.35
N ALA A 283 -4.96 4.66 14.84
CA ALA A 283 -4.83 4.94 16.27
C ALA A 283 -6.15 4.75 17.00
N ARG A 284 -7.27 5.08 16.36
CA ARG A 284 -8.61 4.89 16.92
C ARG A 284 -8.95 3.41 17.06
N VAL A 285 -8.71 2.60 16.02
CA VAL A 285 -8.89 1.14 16.08
C VAL A 285 -7.96 0.54 17.14
N GLN A 286 -6.69 0.96 17.22
CA GLN A 286 -5.72 0.45 18.20
C GLN A 286 -6.17 0.73 19.64
N LYS A 287 -6.85 1.86 19.88
CA LYS A 287 -7.39 2.18 21.21
C LYS A 287 -8.59 1.31 21.58
N VAL A 288 -9.38 0.85 20.61
CA VAL A 288 -10.51 -0.06 20.82
C VAL A 288 -10.03 -1.51 21.01
N ALA A 289 -9.05 -1.94 20.21
CA ALA A 289 -8.52 -3.31 20.23
C ALA A 289 -6.98 -3.32 20.31
N PRO A 290 -6.39 -3.06 21.50
CA PRO A 290 -4.94 -2.92 21.64
C PRO A 290 -4.14 -4.22 21.45
N PHE A 291 -4.82 -5.36 21.42
CA PHE A 291 -4.23 -6.69 21.20
C PHE A 291 -4.05 -7.03 19.71
N LEU A 292 -4.61 -6.23 18.80
CA LEU A 292 -4.40 -6.39 17.37
C LEU A 292 -3.14 -5.63 16.96
N GLN A 293 -2.37 -6.25 16.07
CA GLN A 293 -1.39 -5.53 15.28
C GLN A 293 -2.10 -4.97 14.05
N LEU A 294 -2.12 -3.66 13.87
CA LEU A 294 -2.81 -3.04 12.73
C LEU A 294 -1.86 -2.81 11.57
N ASP A 295 -2.38 -3.03 10.36
CA ASP A 295 -1.73 -2.64 9.10
C ASP A 295 -1.34 -1.15 9.13
N SER A 296 -0.26 -0.84 8.42
CA SER A 296 0.32 0.50 8.40
C SER A 296 -0.45 1.50 7.55
N ASP A 297 -1.30 1.04 6.61
CA ASP A 297 -1.97 1.89 5.61
C ASP A 297 -3.51 1.70 5.62
N PRO A 298 -4.25 2.47 6.45
CA PRO A 298 -5.70 2.58 6.36
C PRO A 298 -6.14 3.16 5.03
N TYR A 299 -7.23 2.65 4.45
CA TYR A 299 -7.69 3.14 3.16
C TYR A 299 -9.16 3.58 3.17
N PRO A 300 -9.53 4.69 2.50
CA PRO A 300 -10.90 5.17 2.46
C PRO A 300 -11.68 4.50 1.32
N ALA A 301 -12.97 4.25 1.56
CA ALA A 301 -13.92 3.79 0.56
C ALA A 301 -15.27 4.51 0.69
N ALA A 302 -15.96 4.69 -0.43
CA ALA A 302 -17.34 5.15 -0.44
C ALA A 302 -18.27 3.95 -0.22
N VAL A 303 -18.95 3.90 0.93
CA VAL A 303 -19.82 2.79 1.34
C VAL A 303 -21.15 3.34 1.84
N ASN A 304 -22.26 2.95 1.20
CA ASN A 304 -23.62 3.38 1.50
C ASN A 304 -23.76 4.91 1.55
N GLY A 305 -23.09 5.61 0.63
CA GLY A 305 -23.07 7.06 0.57
C GLY A 305 -22.27 7.76 1.67
N ARG A 306 -21.43 7.05 2.42
CA ARG A 306 -20.54 7.60 3.45
C ARG A 306 -19.09 7.25 3.15
N ILE A 307 -18.17 8.05 3.65
CA ILE A 307 -16.74 7.71 3.62
C ILE A 307 -16.43 6.85 4.84
N VAL A 308 -15.87 5.66 4.60
CA VAL A 308 -15.49 4.72 5.64
C VAL A 308 -14.02 4.35 5.45
N TRP A 309 -13.23 4.50 6.51
CA TRP A 309 -11.87 3.99 6.56
C TRP A 309 -11.89 2.50 6.87
N ILE A 310 -11.15 1.71 6.12
CA ILE A 310 -10.95 0.29 6.38
C ILE A 310 -9.53 0.10 6.92
N VAL A 311 -9.42 -0.60 8.05
CA VAL A 311 -8.16 -0.87 8.73
C VAL A 311 -8.01 -2.38 8.92
N ASP A 312 -6.90 -2.92 8.45
CA ASP A 312 -6.59 -4.32 8.56
C ASP A 312 -6.01 -4.68 9.93
N GLY A 313 -6.55 -5.72 10.56
CA GLY A 313 -6.19 -6.16 11.91
C GLY A 313 -5.63 -7.57 11.92
N TYR A 314 -4.41 -7.69 12.43
CA TYR A 314 -3.68 -8.93 12.55
C TYR A 314 -3.70 -9.47 13.96
N THR A 315 -3.93 -10.77 14.08
CA THR A 315 -3.54 -11.54 15.26
C THR A 315 -2.16 -12.11 15.05
N THR A 316 -1.32 -12.02 16.07
CA THR A 316 0.08 -12.46 16.03
C THR A 316 0.40 -13.36 17.21
N SER A 317 1.43 -14.19 17.06
CA SER A 317 2.02 -14.95 18.15
C SER A 317 3.49 -15.25 17.88
N SER A 318 4.29 -15.38 18.92
CA SER A 318 5.66 -15.90 18.90
C SER A 318 5.74 -17.36 19.36
N GLY A 319 4.60 -17.99 19.66
CA GLY A 319 4.51 -19.31 20.28
C GLY A 319 4.13 -20.46 19.34
N TYR A 320 4.08 -20.26 18.03
CA TYR A 320 3.69 -21.32 17.09
C TYR A 320 4.82 -22.36 16.93
N PRO A 321 4.64 -23.63 17.31
CA PRO A 321 5.72 -24.61 17.32
C PRO A 321 6.32 -24.85 15.93
N TYR A 322 7.64 -24.97 15.87
CA TYR A 322 8.44 -25.24 14.66
C TYR A 322 8.41 -24.17 13.56
N ALA A 323 7.51 -23.18 13.63
CA ALA A 323 7.43 -22.13 12.63
C ALA A 323 8.61 -21.16 12.71
N GLN A 324 9.07 -20.71 11.55
CA GLN A 324 10.15 -19.75 11.43
C GLN A 324 9.74 -18.38 11.97
N SER A 325 10.58 -17.82 12.84
CA SER A 325 10.38 -16.47 13.34
C SER A 325 10.79 -15.42 12.30
N THR A 326 9.99 -14.36 12.20
CA THR A 326 10.29 -13.14 11.46
C THR A 326 10.13 -11.91 12.35
N VAL A 327 10.73 -10.78 11.96
CA VAL A 327 10.57 -9.49 12.65
C VAL A 327 9.68 -8.61 11.78
N LEU A 328 8.48 -8.28 12.27
CA LEU A 328 7.45 -7.61 11.49
C LEU A 328 7.93 -6.30 10.85
N GLY A 329 8.51 -5.39 11.64
CA GLY A 329 9.01 -4.11 11.12
C GLY A 329 10.12 -4.21 10.07
N ASN A 330 10.84 -5.34 9.99
CA ASN A 330 11.81 -5.59 8.92
C ASN A 330 11.14 -6.23 7.70
N ALA A 331 10.21 -7.16 7.93
CA ALA A 331 9.46 -7.85 6.90
C ALA A 331 8.53 -6.94 6.10
N THR A 332 8.07 -5.85 6.70
CA THR A 332 7.18 -4.86 6.09
C THR A 332 7.91 -3.59 5.64
N ALA A 333 9.23 -3.62 5.50
CA ALA A 333 10.01 -2.50 4.99
C ALA A 333 10.17 -2.58 3.46
N ASP A 334 9.91 -1.47 2.77
CA ASP A 334 10.18 -1.30 1.33
C ASP A 334 10.51 0.17 1.00
N SER A 335 10.60 0.49 -0.29
CA SER A 335 10.92 1.83 -0.78
C SER A 335 9.84 2.90 -0.58
N GLN A 336 8.59 2.50 -0.29
CA GLN A 336 7.42 3.40 -0.16
C GLN A 336 6.86 3.45 1.27
N SER A 337 7.37 2.62 2.18
CA SER A 337 6.91 2.52 3.56
C SER A 337 7.24 3.77 4.38
N THR A 338 6.25 4.63 4.63
CA THR A 338 6.35 5.76 5.58
C THR A 338 6.17 5.32 7.03
N GLN A 339 5.31 4.32 7.25
CA GLN A 339 5.04 3.64 8.50
C GLN A 339 5.31 2.14 8.33
N ARG A 340 5.67 1.47 9.42
CA ARG A 340 5.94 0.02 9.43
C ARG A 340 5.23 -0.61 10.61
N LEU A 341 5.08 -1.94 10.56
CA LEU A 341 4.71 -2.69 11.76
C LEU A 341 5.82 -2.57 12.83
N PRO A 342 5.50 -2.78 14.12
CA PRO A 342 6.47 -2.76 15.20
C PRO A 342 7.63 -3.74 14.99
N GLN A 343 8.77 -3.45 15.63
CA GLN A 343 9.94 -4.32 15.69
C GLN A 343 9.70 -5.50 16.66
N GLU A 344 8.69 -6.31 16.35
CA GLU A 344 8.26 -7.46 17.13
C GLU A 344 8.58 -8.75 16.39
N GLN A 345 9.11 -9.74 17.12
CA GLN A 345 9.39 -11.07 16.59
C GLN A 345 8.16 -11.96 16.73
N VAL A 346 7.67 -12.47 15.60
CA VAL A 346 6.50 -13.36 15.54
C VAL A 346 6.83 -14.61 14.73
N ASN A 347 6.10 -15.69 14.96
CA ASN A 347 6.13 -16.89 14.12
C ASN A 347 4.73 -17.35 13.68
N TYR A 348 3.74 -16.47 13.84
CA TYR A 348 2.35 -16.62 13.41
C TYR A 348 1.74 -15.24 13.15
N ILE A 349 0.99 -15.12 12.06
CA ILE A 349 0.21 -13.92 11.74
C ILE A 349 -1.01 -14.29 10.90
N ARG A 350 -2.16 -13.72 11.21
CA ARG A 350 -3.40 -13.84 10.42
C ARG A 350 -4.13 -12.51 10.34
N ASN A 351 -4.62 -12.15 9.15
CA ASN A 351 -5.59 -11.06 9.00
C ASN A 351 -6.97 -11.57 9.41
N SER A 352 -7.23 -11.55 10.71
CA SER A 352 -8.44 -12.12 11.30
C SER A 352 -9.52 -11.07 11.57
N VAL A 353 -9.18 -9.78 11.42
CA VAL A 353 -10.11 -8.67 11.64
C VAL A 353 -10.06 -7.68 10.48
N LYS A 354 -11.23 -7.33 9.96
CA LYS A 354 -11.44 -6.08 9.21
C LYS A 354 -12.08 -5.07 10.14
N ALA A 355 -11.44 -3.94 10.36
CA ALA A 355 -12.01 -2.85 11.13
C ALA A 355 -12.48 -1.74 10.20
N THR A 356 -13.55 -1.04 10.59
CA THR A 356 -14.02 0.16 9.87
C THR A 356 -14.13 1.33 10.82
N VAL A 357 -13.76 2.53 10.36
CA VAL A 357 -14.01 3.79 11.05
C VAL A 357 -14.86 4.69 10.16
N ASP A 358 -16.06 5.05 10.62
CA ASP A 358 -16.89 6.03 9.92
C ASP A 358 -16.20 7.40 9.97
N ALA A 359 -15.93 8.01 8.80
CA ALA A 359 -15.18 9.27 8.73
C ALA A 359 -15.94 10.45 9.36
N TYR A 360 -17.26 10.36 9.52
CA TYR A 360 -18.09 11.45 10.04
C TYR A 360 -18.22 11.43 11.57
N ASP A 361 -18.43 10.27 12.19
CA ASP A 361 -18.63 10.17 13.65
C ASP A 361 -17.57 9.35 14.40
N GLY A 362 -16.66 8.69 13.67
CA GLY A 362 -15.57 7.93 14.25
C GLY A 362 -16.02 6.62 14.88
N THR A 363 -17.21 6.12 14.54
CA THR A 363 -17.68 4.81 15.00
C THR A 363 -16.75 3.72 14.49
N VAL A 364 -16.15 2.96 15.42
CA VAL A 364 -15.34 1.79 15.10
C VAL A 364 -16.22 0.54 15.10
N THR A 365 -16.16 -0.24 14.03
CA THR A 365 -16.72 -1.60 14.00
C THR A 365 -15.63 -2.60 13.67
N LEU A 366 -15.55 -3.69 14.44
CA LEU A 366 -14.62 -4.78 14.22
C LEU A 366 -15.38 -5.99 13.69
N TYR A 367 -14.98 -6.52 12.53
CA TYR A 367 -15.53 -7.73 11.94
C TYR A 367 -14.50 -8.84 12.04
N GLN A 368 -14.90 -10.00 12.56
CA GLN A 368 -14.14 -11.23 12.32
C GLN A 368 -14.15 -11.50 10.81
N PHE A 369 -13.01 -11.89 10.27
CA PHE A 369 -12.85 -12.10 8.84
C PHE A 369 -11.94 -13.30 8.55
N GLY A 370 -12.32 -14.12 7.56
CA GLY A 370 -11.53 -15.25 7.07
C GLY A 370 -11.64 -16.52 7.92
N ASP A 371 -10.65 -17.40 7.78
CA ASP A 371 -10.60 -18.69 8.47
C ASP A 371 -10.67 -18.52 10.01
N PRO A 372 -11.35 -19.43 10.75
CA PRO A 372 -11.42 -19.35 12.21
C PRO A 372 -10.04 -19.29 12.87
N ASP A 373 -9.75 -18.20 13.57
CA ASP A 373 -8.47 -17.99 14.26
C ASP A 373 -8.58 -18.21 15.79
N PRO A 374 -7.90 -19.21 16.36
CA PRO A 374 -7.88 -19.46 17.80
C PRO A 374 -7.32 -18.29 18.63
N VAL A 375 -6.38 -17.51 18.09
CA VAL A 375 -5.80 -16.35 18.80
C VAL A 375 -6.86 -15.26 18.95
N LEU A 376 -7.55 -14.91 17.86
CA LEU A 376 -8.66 -13.97 17.88
C LEU A 376 -9.80 -14.44 18.80
N GLN A 377 -10.18 -15.71 18.74
CA GLN A 377 -11.24 -16.26 19.58
C GLN A 377 -10.91 -16.17 21.08
N SER A 378 -9.64 -16.36 21.43
CA SER A 378 -9.17 -16.25 22.82
C SER A 378 -9.29 -14.80 23.31
N TRP A 379 -8.88 -13.83 22.49
CA TRP A 379 -9.04 -12.41 22.81
C TRP A 379 -10.50 -12.00 22.89
N ASN A 380 -11.35 -12.39 21.92
CA ASN A 380 -12.76 -12.05 21.95
C ASN A 380 -13.43 -12.59 23.23
N LYS A 381 -13.11 -13.82 23.65
CA LYS A 381 -13.59 -14.39 24.94
C LYS A 381 -13.11 -13.59 26.14
N ALA A 382 -11.83 -13.17 26.17
CA ALA A 382 -11.28 -12.36 27.25
C ALA A 382 -12.00 -10.99 27.40
N PHE A 383 -12.55 -10.45 26.31
CA PHE A 383 -13.34 -9.22 26.29
C PHE A 383 -14.87 -9.46 26.27
N GLY A 384 -15.35 -10.58 26.82
CA GLY A 384 -16.77 -10.84 27.02
C GLY A 384 -17.53 -11.36 25.79
N GLY A 385 -16.84 -11.72 24.72
CA GLY A 385 -17.36 -12.45 23.56
C GLY A 385 -18.11 -11.61 22.51
N ASN A 386 -18.36 -10.34 22.78
CA ASN A 386 -19.24 -9.47 21.96
C ASN A 386 -18.48 -8.32 21.29
N LEU A 387 -17.14 -8.34 21.29
CA LEU A 387 -16.33 -7.27 20.70
C LEU A 387 -16.38 -7.28 19.17
N LEU A 388 -16.52 -8.47 18.57
CA LEU A 388 -16.45 -8.69 17.12
C LEU A 388 -17.83 -8.97 16.54
N LYS A 389 -18.13 -8.34 15.40
CA LYS A 389 -19.25 -8.74 14.53
C LYS A 389 -18.84 -9.93 13.64
N PRO A 390 -19.77 -10.82 13.28
CA PRO A 390 -19.48 -11.88 12.32
C PRO A 390 -19.22 -11.32 10.92
N GLU A 391 -18.49 -12.06 10.10
CA GLU A 391 -18.20 -11.69 8.71
C GLU A 391 -19.47 -11.45 7.87
N SER A 392 -20.55 -12.17 8.19
CA SER A 392 -21.86 -12.02 7.54
C SER A 392 -22.51 -10.65 7.78
N ALA A 393 -22.05 -9.88 8.78
CA ALA A 393 -22.51 -8.51 9.01
C ALA A 393 -21.81 -7.47 8.11
N ILE A 394 -20.77 -7.86 7.38
CA ILE A 394 -20.14 -7.01 6.36
C ILE A 394 -21.11 -6.87 5.19
N SER A 395 -21.53 -5.64 4.88
CA SER A 395 -22.45 -5.37 3.78
C SER A 395 -21.82 -5.73 2.43
N PRO A 396 -22.61 -6.09 1.40
CA PRO A 396 -22.07 -6.40 0.07
C PRO A 396 -21.22 -5.26 -0.52
N GLU A 397 -21.61 -4.02 -0.30
CA GLU A 397 -20.88 -2.84 -0.75
C GLU A 397 -19.54 -2.70 -0.01
N LEU A 398 -19.52 -2.75 1.33
CA LEU A 398 -18.26 -2.75 2.09
C LEU A 398 -17.34 -3.89 1.67
N ARG A 399 -17.92 -5.08 1.47
CA ARG A 399 -17.19 -6.27 1.06
C ARG A 399 -16.49 -6.07 -0.30
N ALA A 400 -17.09 -5.34 -1.23
CA ALA A 400 -16.49 -5.05 -2.55
C ALA A 400 -15.21 -4.19 -2.46
N HIS A 401 -15.04 -3.43 -1.39
CA HIS A 401 -13.87 -2.59 -1.14
C HIS A 401 -12.79 -3.28 -0.29
N LEU A 402 -13.02 -4.51 0.18
CA LEU A 402 -11.99 -5.23 0.93
C LEU A 402 -10.81 -5.57 0.01
N ARG A 403 -9.60 -5.31 0.53
CA ARG A 403 -8.33 -5.58 -0.12
C ARG A 403 -7.57 -6.65 0.65
N TYR A 404 -6.69 -7.39 -0.03
CA TYR A 404 -5.75 -8.28 0.65
C TYR A 404 -4.65 -7.43 1.29
N PRO A 405 -4.39 -7.54 2.60
CA PRO A 405 -3.57 -6.56 3.31
C PRO A 405 -2.12 -6.55 2.82
N GLU A 406 -1.58 -5.34 2.67
CA GLU A 406 -0.27 -5.14 2.09
C GLU A 406 0.85 -5.62 3.03
N ASP A 407 0.80 -5.29 4.32
CA ASP A 407 1.82 -5.71 5.28
C ASP A 407 1.86 -7.23 5.48
N LEU A 408 0.69 -7.89 5.50
CA LEU A 408 0.63 -9.35 5.54
C LEU A 408 1.30 -9.96 4.30
N PHE A 409 1.00 -9.43 3.11
CA PHE A 409 1.59 -9.94 1.88
C PHE A 409 3.11 -9.70 1.85
N LYS A 410 3.61 -8.58 2.41
CA LYS A 410 5.06 -8.34 2.58
C LYS A 410 5.73 -9.38 3.48
N VAL A 411 5.10 -9.76 4.59
CA VAL A 411 5.59 -10.87 5.44
C VAL A 411 5.59 -12.19 4.68
N GLN A 412 4.49 -12.50 3.99
CA GLN A 412 4.33 -13.75 3.25
C GLN A 412 5.30 -13.88 2.08
N ARG A 413 5.51 -12.83 1.28
CA ARG A 413 6.44 -12.86 0.16
C ARG A 413 7.88 -13.03 0.65
N GLN A 414 8.26 -12.41 1.77
CA GLN A 414 9.60 -12.60 2.33
C GLN A 414 9.80 -14.07 2.73
N LEU A 415 8.80 -14.72 3.33
CA LEU A 415 8.88 -16.14 3.65
C LEU A 415 8.86 -17.03 2.42
N LEU A 416 8.01 -16.72 1.43
CA LEU A 416 7.95 -17.44 0.16
C LEU A 416 9.27 -17.43 -0.60
N SER A 417 10.16 -16.47 -0.35
CA SER A 417 11.53 -16.49 -0.90
C SER A 417 12.29 -17.79 -0.59
N GLN A 418 11.97 -18.46 0.53
CA GLN A 418 12.58 -19.72 0.95
C GLN A 418 11.54 -20.86 0.97
N TYR A 419 10.37 -20.60 1.56
CA TYR A 419 9.34 -21.61 1.84
C TYR A 419 8.45 -21.94 0.65
N HIS A 420 8.73 -21.43 -0.55
CA HIS A 420 8.21 -22.02 -1.78
C HIS A 420 8.84 -23.40 -2.07
N VAL A 421 10.07 -23.64 -1.59
CA VAL A 421 10.74 -24.94 -1.66
C VAL A 421 10.15 -25.83 -0.57
N THR A 422 9.50 -26.92 -0.99
CA THR A 422 8.75 -27.80 -0.08
C THR A 422 9.43 -29.14 0.18
N ASP A 423 10.38 -29.54 -0.67
CA ASP A 423 11.21 -30.72 -0.42
C ASP A 423 12.33 -30.38 0.59
N PRO A 424 12.47 -31.10 1.71
CA PRO A 424 13.49 -30.80 2.70
C PRO A 424 14.94 -30.91 2.22
N ARG A 425 15.23 -31.75 1.20
CA ARG A 425 16.60 -31.90 0.67
C ARG A 425 16.96 -30.72 -0.21
N GLU A 426 16.03 -30.27 -1.05
CA GLU A 426 16.17 -29.04 -1.84
C GLU A 426 16.26 -27.80 -0.94
N PHE A 427 15.45 -27.75 0.13
CA PHE A 427 15.50 -26.64 1.09
C PHE A 427 16.86 -26.57 1.80
N PHE A 428 17.46 -27.72 2.13
CA PHE A 428 18.78 -27.78 2.77
C PHE A 428 19.90 -27.26 1.85
N SER A 429 19.83 -27.52 0.53
CA SER A 429 20.85 -27.04 -0.41
C SER A 429 20.78 -25.52 -0.65
N ARG A 430 19.60 -24.91 -0.47
CA ARG A 430 19.32 -23.46 -0.65
C ARG A 430 19.59 -22.95 -2.07
N GLU A 431 19.81 -23.83 -3.03
CA GLU A 431 20.08 -23.48 -4.43
C GLU A 431 18.88 -22.78 -5.11
N ASP A 432 17.71 -23.01 -4.51
CA ASP A 432 16.41 -22.73 -5.10
C ASP A 432 15.73 -21.50 -4.52
N PHE A 433 16.37 -20.87 -3.54
CA PHE A 433 15.84 -19.69 -2.88
C PHE A 433 15.77 -18.49 -3.82
N TRP A 434 14.81 -17.64 -3.54
CA TRP A 434 14.59 -16.36 -4.20
C TRP A 434 14.93 -15.21 -3.26
N GLN A 435 14.77 -14.00 -3.76
CA GLN A 435 14.73 -12.79 -2.98
C GLN A 435 13.73 -11.82 -3.60
N VAL A 436 13.20 -10.91 -2.78
CA VAL A 436 12.49 -9.75 -3.29
C VAL A 436 13.53 -8.80 -3.93
N PRO A 437 13.33 -8.33 -5.16
CA PRO A 437 14.25 -7.39 -5.78
C PRO A 437 14.19 -6.02 -5.08
N ALA A 438 15.31 -5.30 -5.09
CA ALA A 438 15.32 -3.89 -4.72
C ALA A 438 14.44 -3.07 -5.68
N ASP A 439 13.89 -1.94 -5.22
CA ASP A 439 13.05 -1.07 -6.06
C ASP A 439 13.89 -0.36 -7.15
N PRO A 440 13.74 -0.73 -8.44
CA PRO A 440 14.48 -0.07 -9.50
C PRO A 440 14.05 1.39 -9.70
N ALA A 441 12.80 1.75 -9.43
CA ALA A 441 12.32 3.12 -9.62
C ALA A 441 13.01 4.08 -8.65
N GLN A 442 13.15 3.67 -7.39
CA GLN A 442 13.89 4.42 -6.39
C GLN A 442 15.36 4.59 -6.79
N ALA A 443 16.02 3.51 -7.20
CA ALA A 443 17.41 3.55 -7.62
C ALA A 443 17.63 4.44 -8.86
N LEU A 444 16.71 4.42 -9.83
CA LEU A 444 16.72 5.33 -10.98
C LEU A 444 16.55 6.79 -10.56
N ASN A 445 15.58 7.07 -9.70
CA ASN A 445 15.32 8.43 -9.21
C ASN A 445 16.50 9.01 -8.45
N ASP A 446 17.16 8.20 -7.62
CA ASP A 446 18.35 8.60 -6.87
C ASP A 446 19.54 8.86 -7.82
N ALA A 447 19.70 8.06 -8.88
CA ALA A 447 20.76 8.24 -9.88
C ALA A 447 20.53 9.45 -10.79
N THR A 448 19.27 9.73 -11.19
CA THR A 448 18.97 10.78 -12.18
C THR A 448 18.72 12.16 -11.58
N ASN A 449 18.42 12.26 -10.28
CA ASN A 449 18.13 13.54 -9.61
C ASN A 449 19.32 14.10 -8.79
N VAL A 450 20.52 13.55 -8.95
CA VAL A 450 21.74 14.18 -8.41
C VAL A 450 22.00 15.50 -9.17
N PRO A 451 22.21 16.63 -8.47
CA PRO A 451 22.61 17.87 -9.13
C PRO A 451 23.81 17.61 -10.03
N ALA A 452 23.76 18.09 -11.28
CA ALA A 452 24.90 18.00 -12.19
C ALA A 452 26.16 18.50 -11.45
N PRO A 453 27.27 17.74 -11.48
CA PRO A 453 28.50 18.21 -10.84
C PRO A 453 28.86 19.57 -11.42
N VAL A 454 29.25 20.50 -10.54
CA VAL A 454 29.72 21.83 -10.91
C VAL A 454 30.83 21.66 -11.95
N VAL A 455 30.64 22.26 -13.13
CA VAL A 455 31.57 22.18 -14.26
C VAL A 455 32.96 22.63 -13.79
N GLY A 456 33.93 21.71 -13.72
CA GLY A 456 35.29 21.98 -13.24
C GLY A 456 35.88 20.94 -12.28
N ALA A 457 35.10 19.98 -11.77
CA ALA A 457 35.64 18.84 -11.04
C ALA A 457 36.13 17.75 -12.01
N PRO A 458 37.41 17.30 -11.96
CA PRO A 458 37.84 16.12 -12.70
C PRO A 458 37.10 14.90 -12.16
N GLY A 459 36.30 14.23 -13.00
CA GLY A 459 35.53 13.04 -12.63
C GLY A 459 34.01 13.24 -12.61
N ALA A 460 33.43 13.78 -13.69
CA ALA A 460 32.00 13.60 -13.93
C ALA A 460 31.70 12.09 -13.94
N PRO A 461 30.78 11.57 -13.11
CA PRO A 461 30.46 10.16 -13.16
C PRO A 461 29.80 9.90 -14.51
N ALA A 462 30.41 9.02 -15.30
CA ALA A 462 29.70 8.34 -16.37
C ALA A 462 28.43 7.73 -15.76
N ALA A 463 27.29 7.90 -16.45
CA ALA A 463 26.10 7.10 -16.16
C ALA A 463 26.45 5.64 -16.50
N GLN A 464 27.14 4.94 -15.60
CA GLN A 464 27.67 3.61 -15.86
C GLN A 464 27.82 2.82 -14.55
N GLN A 465 27.04 1.73 -14.52
CA GLN A 465 27.20 0.49 -13.75
C GLN A 465 26.54 0.41 -12.37
N GLY A 466 25.44 -0.35 -12.34
CA GLY A 466 24.89 -0.97 -11.13
C GLY A 466 23.76 -0.17 -10.48
N ILE A 467 22.61 -0.05 -11.14
CA ILE A 467 21.38 0.46 -10.53
C ILE A 467 20.87 -0.62 -9.56
N ALA A 468 21.48 -0.64 -8.36
CA ALA A 468 21.15 -1.43 -7.18
C ALA A 468 20.76 -2.92 -7.40
N GLU A 469 21.72 -3.78 -7.75
CA GLU A 469 21.49 -5.24 -7.72
C GLU A 469 21.66 -5.85 -6.31
N ARG A 470 22.19 -5.08 -5.34
CA ARG A 470 22.23 -5.45 -3.91
C ARG A 470 22.17 -4.22 -3.01
N GLY A 471 21.21 -4.18 -2.08
CA GLY A 471 21.26 -3.29 -0.92
C GLY A 471 20.36 -2.04 -0.94
N GLY A 472 19.50 -1.87 -1.95
CA GLY A 472 18.40 -0.91 -1.90
C GLY A 472 17.19 -1.46 -1.13
N PRO A 473 16.24 -0.60 -0.73
CA PRO A 473 14.98 -1.07 -0.14
C PRO A 473 14.22 -1.96 -1.14
N ASP A 474 13.51 -2.96 -0.62
CA ASP A 474 12.72 -3.88 -1.43
C ASP A 474 11.69 -3.12 -2.29
N GLN A 475 11.40 -3.64 -3.48
CA GLN A 475 10.28 -3.17 -4.28
C GLN A 475 8.97 -3.44 -3.52
N PRO A 476 8.05 -2.47 -3.38
CA PRO A 476 6.74 -2.71 -2.76
C PRO A 476 5.89 -3.64 -3.64
N PRO A 477 4.91 -4.36 -3.08
CA PRO A 477 3.88 -5.00 -3.88
C PRO A 477 2.90 -3.96 -4.47
N PHE A 478 2.20 -4.32 -5.54
CA PHE A 478 1.29 -3.39 -6.23
C PHE A 478 -0.11 -3.95 -6.42
N TYR A 479 -1.12 -3.18 -6.00
CA TYR A 479 -2.50 -3.40 -6.39
C TYR A 479 -2.71 -3.07 -7.86
N SER A 480 -3.31 -3.98 -8.60
CA SER A 480 -3.78 -3.73 -9.96
C SER A 480 -4.93 -4.65 -10.33
N LEU A 481 -5.71 -4.23 -11.33
CA LEU A 481 -6.69 -5.08 -11.98
C LEU A 481 -5.98 -5.87 -13.10
N LEU A 482 -5.67 -7.14 -12.85
CA LEU A 482 -4.92 -7.95 -13.79
C LEU A 482 -5.54 -9.34 -13.96
N GLN A 483 -5.38 -9.92 -15.15
CA GLN A 483 -5.79 -11.29 -15.42
C GLN A 483 -4.58 -12.19 -15.27
N PHE A 484 -4.50 -12.94 -14.16
CA PHE A 484 -3.39 -13.87 -13.97
C PHE A 484 -3.48 -15.00 -15.01
N PRO A 485 -2.36 -15.49 -15.56
CA PRO A 485 -2.40 -16.60 -16.51
C PRO A 485 -3.18 -17.81 -15.96
N GLY A 486 -4.17 -18.27 -16.72
CA GLY A 486 -5.07 -19.35 -16.32
C GLY A 486 -6.30 -18.93 -15.50
N GLN A 487 -6.45 -17.65 -15.14
CA GLN A 487 -7.68 -17.14 -14.52
C GLN A 487 -8.75 -16.75 -15.56
N ALA A 488 -10.01 -16.96 -15.18
CA ALA A 488 -11.17 -16.44 -15.90
C ALA A 488 -11.39 -14.96 -15.54
N GLY A 489 -11.01 -14.06 -16.47
CA GLY A 489 -11.20 -12.62 -16.34
C GLY A 489 -10.20 -11.92 -15.43
N ARG A 490 -10.26 -10.59 -15.41
CA ARG A 490 -9.39 -9.75 -14.58
C ARG A 490 -9.87 -9.75 -13.13
N ARG A 491 -8.92 -9.76 -12.20
CA ARG A 491 -9.17 -9.70 -10.76
C ARG A 491 -8.38 -8.57 -10.14
N PHE A 492 -8.94 -7.96 -9.10
CA PHE A 492 -8.19 -7.00 -8.31
C PHE A 492 -7.29 -7.76 -7.35
N GLN A 493 -5.99 -7.53 -7.47
CA GLN A 493 -5.01 -8.33 -6.75
C GLN A 493 -3.75 -7.54 -6.45
N LEU A 494 -3.07 -7.97 -5.39
CA LEU A 494 -1.79 -7.46 -4.98
C LEU A 494 -0.71 -8.37 -5.57
N SER A 495 0.32 -7.79 -6.19
CA SER A 495 1.33 -8.55 -6.95
C SER A 495 2.76 -8.18 -6.58
N THR A 496 3.69 -9.10 -6.77
CA THR A 496 5.12 -8.90 -6.51
C THR A 496 5.97 -9.79 -7.42
N SER A 497 7.23 -9.40 -7.58
CA SER A 497 8.22 -10.14 -8.37
C SER A 497 9.31 -10.70 -7.45
N PHE A 498 9.92 -11.81 -7.87
CA PHE A 498 11.06 -12.45 -7.21
C PHE A 498 12.21 -12.61 -8.20
N THR A 499 13.42 -12.35 -7.74
CA THR A 499 14.64 -12.76 -8.47
C THR A 499 15.27 -13.96 -7.78
N GLY A 500 16.13 -14.68 -8.49
CA GLY A 500 16.89 -15.76 -7.86
C GLY A 500 17.75 -15.20 -6.72
N LEU A 501 17.96 -15.97 -5.65
CA LEU A 501 18.84 -15.55 -4.57
C LEU A 501 20.23 -15.21 -5.14
N ASN A 502 20.70 -13.98 -4.92
CA ASN A 502 21.94 -13.45 -5.48
C ASN A 502 22.04 -13.44 -7.02
N ARG A 503 20.91 -13.49 -7.73
CA ARG A 503 20.84 -13.43 -9.19
C ARG A 503 19.86 -12.33 -9.62
N PRO A 504 20.16 -11.59 -10.69
CA PRO A 504 19.31 -10.47 -11.11
C PRO A 504 18.11 -10.91 -11.96
N ASN A 505 18.15 -12.12 -12.53
CA ASN A 505 17.07 -12.65 -13.37
C ASN A 505 15.80 -12.95 -12.56
N LEU A 506 14.64 -12.78 -13.20
CA LEU A 506 13.35 -13.13 -12.61
C LEU A 506 13.28 -14.64 -12.34
N ALA A 507 12.86 -15.00 -11.13
CA ALA A 507 12.64 -16.38 -10.72
C ALA A 507 11.16 -16.70 -10.55
N ALA A 508 10.35 -15.71 -10.16
CA ALA A 508 8.91 -15.88 -10.08
C ALA A 508 8.15 -14.56 -10.12
N PHE A 509 6.87 -14.63 -10.48
CA PHE A 509 5.88 -13.57 -10.27
C PHE A 509 4.76 -14.13 -9.41
N ALA A 510 4.36 -13.40 -8.36
CA ALA A 510 3.32 -13.84 -7.45
C ALA A 510 2.20 -12.82 -7.32
N SER A 511 0.99 -13.30 -7.08
CA SER A 511 -0.14 -12.44 -6.73
C SER A 511 -1.05 -13.07 -5.68
N VAL A 512 -1.83 -12.23 -5.02
CA VAL A 512 -2.87 -12.61 -4.09
C VAL A 512 -4.16 -11.84 -4.39
N SER A 513 -5.25 -12.57 -4.55
CA SER A 513 -6.53 -11.99 -4.91
C SER A 513 -7.14 -11.20 -3.75
N SER A 514 -7.70 -10.04 -4.08
CA SER A 514 -8.57 -9.25 -3.21
C SER A 514 -10.05 -9.43 -3.57
N ASP A 515 -10.37 -10.17 -4.62
CA ASP A 515 -11.75 -10.43 -5.05
C ASP A 515 -12.40 -11.53 -4.22
N LEU A 516 -13.72 -11.43 -4.06
CA LEU A 516 -14.46 -12.24 -3.09
C LEU A 516 -14.52 -13.72 -3.43
N GLU A 517 -14.50 -14.06 -4.72
CA GLU A 517 -14.59 -15.44 -5.18
C GLU A 517 -13.38 -16.28 -4.75
N ASP A 518 -12.20 -15.66 -4.66
CA ASP A 518 -10.93 -16.32 -4.36
C ASP A 518 -10.03 -15.50 -3.43
N TYR A 519 -10.64 -14.73 -2.53
CA TYR A 519 -9.95 -13.80 -1.64
C TYR A 519 -8.82 -14.50 -0.89
N GLY A 520 -7.62 -13.92 -0.93
CA GLY A 520 -6.44 -14.46 -0.26
C GLY A 520 -5.80 -15.67 -0.94
N GLN A 521 -6.28 -16.10 -2.12
CA GLN A 521 -5.62 -17.16 -2.87
C GLN A 521 -4.30 -16.65 -3.48
N LEU A 522 -3.20 -17.13 -2.91
CA LEU A 522 -1.84 -16.91 -3.41
C LEU A 522 -1.57 -17.76 -4.65
N ARG A 523 -1.03 -17.13 -5.69
CA ARG A 523 -0.63 -17.78 -6.95
C ARG A 523 0.78 -17.35 -7.35
N ILE A 524 1.57 -18.29 -7.85
CA ILE A 524 2.94 -18.06 -8.27
C ILE A 524 3.14 -18.62 -9.69
N LEU A 525 3.63 -17.77 -10.58
CA LEU A 525 4.25 -18.17 -11.84
C LEU A 525 5.73 -18.37 -11.57
N GLN A 526 6.16 -19.63 -11.49
CA GLN A 526 7.56 -19.97 -11.27
C GLN A 526 8.27 -20.13 -12.61
N ILE A 527 9.40 -19.44 -12.78
CA ILE A 527 10.22 -19.57 -13.97
C ILE A 527 11.02 -20.88 -13.89
N PRO A 528 10.93 -21.77 -14.90
CA PRO A 528 11.73 -22.99 -14.94
C PRO A 528 13.23 -22.69 -14.98
N ARG A 529 14.04 -23.49 -14.28
CA ARG A 529 15.51 -23.34 -14.27
C ARG A 529 16.19 -23.92 -15.52
N SER A 530 15.50 -24.83 -16.20
CA SER A 530 15.98 -25.54 -17.37
C SER A 530 15.05 -25.28 -18.55
N GLY A 531 15.59 -24.98 -19.72
CA GLY A 531 14.82 -24.91 -20.96
C GLY A 531 14.70 -23.53 -21.63
N GLY A 532 15.53 -22.55 -21.29
CA GLY A 532 15.57 -21.26 -22.00
C GLY A 532 16.45 -20.20 -21.32
N THR A 533 16.56 -19.03 -21.96
CA THR A 533 17.18 -17.85 -21.35
C THR A 533 16.24 -17.28 -20.28
N PRO A 534 16.66 -17.19 -19.00
CA PRO A 534 15.79 -16.71 -17.94
C PRO A 534 15.39 -15.25 -18.21
N PRO A 535 14.14 -14.84 -17.91
CA PRO A 535 13.72 -13.47 -18.11
C PRO A 535 14.47 -12.47 -17.25
N ASN A 536 14.67 -11.27 -17.80
CA ASN A 536 15.23 -10.15 -17.06
C ASN A 536 14.36 -9.86 -15.83
N GLY A 537 14.99 -9.66 -14.66
CA GLY A 537 14.30 -9.17 -13.48
C GLY A 537 14.09 -7.66 -13.51
N PRO A 538 13.32 -7.08 -12.56
CA PRO A 538 13.00 -5.65 -12.51
C PRO A 538 14.22 -4.72 -12.61
N GLY A 539 15.32 -5.04 -11.90
CA GLY A 539 16.56 -4.26 -11.96
C GLY A 539 17.25 -4.29 -13.33
N GLN A 540 17.25 -5.43 -14.01
CA GLN A 540 17.82 -5.54 -15.35
C GLN A 540 17.01 -4.77 -16.38
N VAL A 541 15.68 -4.80 -16.29
CA VAL A 541 14.80 -4.04 -17.19
C VAL A 541 14.97 -2.54 -16.97
N ALA A 542 15.12 -2.09 -15.72
CA ALA A 542 15.41 -0.69 -15.43
C ALA A 542 16.76 -0.24 -16.00
N ASN A 543 17.80 -1.08 -15.89
CA ASN A 543 19.09 -0.86 -16.56
C ASN A 543 18.93 -0.78 -18.09
N GLN A 544 18.14 -1.70 -18.66
CA GLN A 544 17.85 -1.74 -20.08
C GLN A 544 17.18 -0.44 -20.53
N PHE A 545 16.13 0.03 -19.84
CA PHE A 545 15.45 1.28 -20.15
C PHE A 545 16.41 2.47 -20.24
N VAL A 546 17.30 2.66 -19.27
CA VAL A 546 18.21 3.82 -19.31
C VAL A 546 19.39 3.67 -20.26
N SER A 547 19.67 2.45 -20.72
CA SER A 547 20.72 2.18 -21.72
C SER A 547 20.25 2.34 -23.17
N GLU A 548 18.94 2.34 -23.40
CA GLU A 548 18.36 2.38 -24.73
C GLU A 548 18.24 3.79 -25.30
N GLN A 549 18.65 3.96 -26.56
CA GLN A 549 18.64 5.27 -27.23
C GLN A 549 17.21 5.84 -27.35
N VAL A 550 16.21 5.00 -27.60
CA VAL A 550 14.81 5.42 -27.71
C VAL A 550 14.30 6.09 -26.42
N VAL A 551 14.77 5.62 -25.26
CA VAL A 551 14.42 6.21 -23.96
C VAL A 551 15.21 7.50 -23.74
N ALA A 552 16.51 7.51 -24.07
CA ALA A 552 17.34 8.70 -23.99
C ALA A 552 16.73 9.86 -24.81
N ASP A 553 16.31 9.60 -26.04
CA ASP A 553 15.67 10.56 -26.94
C ASP A 553 14.30 11.01 -26.38
N ALA A 554 13.49 10.07 -25.87
CA ALA A 554 12.19 10.38 -25.30
C ALA A 554 12.26 11.32 -24.08
N LEU A 555 13.35 11.23 -23.29
CA LEU A 555 13.56 12.02 -22.07
C LEU A 555 14.39 13.29 -22.29
N PHE A 556 15.08 13.40 -23.43
CA PHE A 556 15.98 14.51 -23.75
C PHE A 556 15.34 15.90 -23.60
N PRO A 557 14.09 16.17 -24.07
CA PRO A 557 13.48 17.50 -23.93
C PRO A 557 13.31 17.96 -22.48
N PHE A 558 13.01 17.02 -21.57
CA PHE A 558 12.78 17.33 -20.16
C PHE A 558 14.08 17.62 -19.43
N ARG A 559 15.15 16.89 -19.79
CA ARG A 559 16.50 17.10 -19.25
C ARG A 559 17.07 18.47 -19.67
N GLN A 560 16.84 18.88 -20.92
CA GLN A 560 17.27 20.21 -21.40
C GLN A 560 16.59 21.35 -20.62
N ASN A 561 15.30 21.20 -20.32
CA ASN A 561 14.52 22.20 -19.59
C ASN A 561 14.74 22.16 -18.07
N ARG A 562 15.76 21.44 -17.61
CA ARG A 562 16.10 21.19 -16.19
C ARG A 562 14.97 20.59 -15.35
N ALA A 563 13.92 20.06 -15.99
CA ALA A 563 12.78 19.50 -15.28
C ALA A 563 13.21 18.29 -14.43
N THR A 564 12.55 18.09 -13.29
CA THR A 564 12.75 16.89 -12.47
C THR A 564 12.04 15.73 -13.17
N VAL A 565 12.81 14.72 -13.58
CA VAL A 565 12.28 13.46 -14.13
C VAL A 565 12.17 12.46 -12.99
N THR A 566 10.97 11.90 -12.81
CA THR A 566 10.66 10.92 -11.77
C THR A 566 10.11 9.66 -12.41
N PHE A 567 10.84 8.56 -12.28
CA PHE A 567 10.39 7.23 -12.66
C PHE A 567 9.38 6.74 -11.62
N GLY A 568 8.20 6.34 -12.09
CA GLY A 568 7.23 5.61 -11.28
C GLY A 568 7.58 4.13 -11.14
N ASN A 569 6.72 3.42 -10.44
CA ASN A 569 6.83 1.99 -10.20
C ASN A 569 6.97 1.17 -11.50
N LEU A 570 7.95 0.27 -11.54
CA LEU A 570 8.15 -0.68 -12.64
C LEU A 570 7.25 -1.90 -12.45
N LEU A 571 6.18 -1.98 -13.24
CA LEU A 571 5.20 -3.07 -13.18
C LEU A 571 5.70 -4.26 -14.00
N THR A 572 5.70 -5.46 -13.41
CA THR A 572 5.93 -6.74 -14.11
C THR A 572 4.59 -7.40 -14.38
N LEU A 573 4.23 -7.57 -15.65
CA LEU A 573 2.91 -8.07 -16.07
C LEU A 573 3.06 -9.34 -16.93
N PRO A 574 2.55 -10.50 -16.48
CA PRO A 574 2.47 -11.68 -17.34
C PRO A 574 1.52 -11.41 -18.53
N ALA A 575 2.05 -11.45 -19.75
CA ALA A 575 1.29 -11.18 -20.97
C ALA A 575 1.97 -11.83 -22.18
N GLY A 576 1.21 -12.21 -23.20
CA GLY A 576 1.69 -12.84 -24.44
C GLY A 576 2.38 -14.19 -24.24
N GLY A 577 2.18 -14.85 -23.10
CA GLY A 577 2.99 -15.99 -22.67
C GLY A 577 4.40 -15.64 -22.19
N GLY A 578 4.76 -14.36 -22.11
CA GLY A 578 6.00 -13.82 -21.55
C GLY A 578 5.76 -12.75 -20.47
N LEU A 579 6.61 -11.74 -20.42
CA LEU A 579 6.58 -10.69 -19.41
C LEU A 579 6.69 -9.32 -20.07
N LEU A 580 5.64 -8.52 -19.89
CA LEU A 580 5.59 -7.13 -20.26
C LEU A 580 5.93 -6.28 -19.04
N TYR A 581 6.92 -5.41 -19.19
CA TYR A 581 7.28 -4.43 -18.19
C TYR A 581 6.75 -3.06 -18.58
N VAL A 582 6.11 -2.36 -17.64
CA VAL A 582 5.55 -1.02 -17.86
C VAL A 582 6.05 -0.09 -16.77
N GLN A 583 6.61 1.05 -17.16
CA GLN A 583 7.07 2.07 -16.23
C GLN A 583 6.62 3.47 -16.66
N PRO A 584 5.72 4.13 -15.89
CA PRO A 584 5.38 5.53 -16.12
C PRO A 584 6.55 6.45 -15.72
N VAL A 585 6.72 7.54 -16.45
CA VAL A 585 7.70 8.59 -16.15
C VAL A 585 6.97 9.92 -16.01
N PHE A 586 7.09 10.49 -14.82
CA PHE A 586 6.52 11.77 -14.45
C PHE A 586 7.56 12.87 -14.58
N VAL A 587 7.11 14.06 -14.97
CA VAL A 587 7.97 15.24 -15.07
C VAL A 587 7.36 16.38 -14.31
N ARG A 588 8.21 17.13 -13.60
CA ARG A 588 7.86 18.38 -12.95
C ARG A 588 8.78 19.49 -13.45
N ALA A 589 8.21 20.57 -13.99
CA ALA A 589 8.97 21.72 -14.46
C ALA A 589 9.78 22.39 -13.33
N GLN A 590 10.85 23.12 -13.65
CA GLN A 590 11.53 23.95 -12.64
C GLN A 590 10.79 25.28 -12.41
N GLY A 591 10.73 25.70 -11.14
CA GLY A 591 10.09 26.94 -10.69
C GLY A 591 8.68 26.72 -10.14
N GLY A 592 8.20 27.71 -9.36
CA GLY A 592 6.81 27.89 -8.90
C GLY A 592 6.07 26.67 -8.32
N GLU A 593 4.75 26.79 -8.17
CA GLU A 593 3.83 25.69 -7.81
C GLU A 593 3.71 24.69 -8.98
N SER A 594 4.72 23.84 -9.18
CA SER A 594 4.71 22.76 -10.18
C SER A 594 4.52 21.39 -9.53
N PHE A 595 3.85 20.49 -10.25
CA PHE A 595 3.52 19.14 -9.79
C PHE A 595 3.87 18.09 -10.86
N PRO A 596 4.09 16.82 -10.48
CA PRO A 596 4.40 15.76 -11.43
C PRO A 596 3.24 15.45 -12.40
N THR A 597 3.49 15.40 -13.70
CA THR A 597 2.53 14.90 -14.71
C THR A 597 3.13 13.76 -15.52
N LEU A 598 2.30 12.82 -15.98
CA LEU A 598 2.74 11.69 -16.78
C LEU A 598 3.19 12.18 -18.16
N GLN A 599 4.46 11.98 -18.50
CA GLN A 599 4.99 12.42 -19.80
C GLN A 599 5.39 11.27 -20.71
N ARG A 600 5.88 10.17 -20.16
CA ARG A 600 6.25 8.98 -20.93
C ARG A 600 5.77 7.71 -20.25
N VAL A 601 5.52 6.70 -21.06
CA VAL A 601 5.33 5.32 -20.63
C VAL A 601 6.42 4.52 -21.31
N LEU A 602 7.27 3.87 -20.52
CA LEU A 602 8.31 2.98 -21.00
C LEU A 602 7.75 1.56 -20.97
N VAL A 603 7.97 0.80 -22.04
CA VAL A 603 7.56 -0.60 -22.12
C VAL A 603 8.71 -1.47 -22.59
N SER A 604 8.82 -2.66 -22.03
CA SER A 604 9.78 -3.66 -22.47
C SER A 604 9.13 -5.04 -22.56
N TYR A 605 9.43 -5.76 -23.63
CA TYR A 605 9.09 -7.17 -23.81
C TYR A 605 10.32 -7.88 -24.40
N GLY A 606 10.90 -8.78 -23.61
CA GLY A 606 12.23 -9.34 -23.88
C GLY A 606 13.28 -8.27 -24.11
N ASN A 607 13.93 -8.29 -25.28
CA ASN A 607 15.00 -7.33 -25.60
C ASN A 607 14.49 -6.05 -26.29
N GLN A 608 13.19 -5.95 -26.57
CA GLN A 608 12.61 -4.78 -27.20
C GLN A 608 12.21 -3.76 -26.14
N VAL A 609 12.46 -2.49 -26.44
CA VAL A 609 12.09 -1.35 -25.60
C VAL A 609 11.41 -0.30 -26.48
N ALA A 610 10.34 0.30 -25.97
CA ALA A 610 9.70 1.44 -26.58
C ALA A 610 9.32 2.48 -25.52
N ALA A 611 9.22 3.73 -25.95
CA ALA A 611 8.83 4.85 -25.10
C ALA A 611 7.91 5.79 -25.88
N ASN A 612 6.71 6.03 -25.37
CA ASN A 612 5.74 6.94 -25.98
C ASN A 612 5.03 7.76 -24.88
N THR A 613 4.14 8.69 -25.26
CA THR A 613 3.33 9.48 -24.30
C THR A 613 2.18 8.68 -23.69
N THR A 614 1.78 7.58 -24.34
CA THR A 614 0.68 6.70 -23.88
C THR A 614 1.13 5.24 -23.85
N LEU A 615 0.46 4.43 -23.02
CA LEU A 615 0.69 2.98 -23.02
C LEU A 615 0.39 2.37 -24.39
N ALA A 616 -0.77 2.68 -24.96
CA ALA A 616 -1.17 2.20 -26.28
C ALA A 616 -0.17 2.59 -27.39
N GLY A 617 0.38 3.80 -27.35
CA GLY A 617 1.45 4.22 -28.26
C GLY A 617 2.73 3.42 -28.07
N SER A 618 3.14 3.22 -26.81
CA SER A 618 4.36 2.47 -26.48
C SER A 618 4.26 1.00 -26.89
N LEU A 619 3.11 0.38 -26.67
CA LEU A 619 2.83 -1.00 -27.13
C LEU A 619 2.81 -1.09 -28.66
N ARG A 620 2.27 -0.08 -29.35
CA ARG A 620 2.27 -0.03 -30.82
C ARG A 620 3.70 0.06 -31.38
N ASP A 621 4.54 0.89 -30.78
CA ASP A 621 5.93 1.08 -31.19
C ASP A 621 6.77 -0.17 -30.89
N LEU A 622 6.51 -0.82 -29.75
CA LEU A 622 7.18 -2.07 -29.34
C LEU A 622 6.91 -3.22 -30.33
N PHE A 623 5.67 -3.38 -30.80
CA PHE A 623 5.25 -4.55 -31.58
C PHE A 623 5.14 -4.31 -33.11
N GLY A 624 5.45 -3.09 -33.57
CA GLY A 624 5.42 -2.71 -34.97
C GLY A 624 4.02 -2.38 -35.52
N ALA A 625 3.96 -1.32 -36.33
CA ALA A 625 2.78 -0.90 -37.06
C ALA A 625 2.62 -1.71 -38.38
N SER A 626 1.83 -2.78 -38.38
CA SER A 626 1.15 -3.17 -39.62
C SER A 626 -0.14 -2.35 -39.72
N THR A 627 -0.14 -1.47 -40.70
CA THR A 627 -1.18 -0.51 -41.13
C THR A 627 -2.63 -1.00 -41.08
N ALA A 628 -3.51 -0.06 -40.71
CA ALA A 628 -4.97 0.02 -40.92
C ALA A 628 -5.87 -0.84 -40.02
N GLY A 629 -6.63 -0.17 -39.12
CA GLY A 629 -7.88 -0.71 -38.59
C GLY A 629 -8.15 -0.62 -37.09
N ALA A 630 -7.60 0.36 -36.37
CA ALA A 630 -8.17 0.73 -35.06
C ALA A 630 -8.40 2.24 -35.05
N THR A 631 -9.66 2.62 -35.19
CA THR A 631 -10.11 4.00 -35.02
C THR A 631 -9.59 4.50 -33.67
N PRO A 632 -8.97 5.69 -33.59
CA PRO A 632 -8.60 6.26 -32.31
C PRO A 632 -9.86 6.41 -31.46
N THR A 633 -9.86 5.87 -30.24
CA THR A 633 -10.78 6.31 -29.20
C THR A 633 -10.58 7.82 -29.06
N PRO A 634 -11.62 8.65 -29.24
CA PRO A 634 -11.43 10.08 -29.27
C PRO A 634 -10.90 10.56 -27.92
N THR A 635 -9.86 11.39 -27.96
CA THR A 635 -9.53 12.32 -26.89
C THR A 635 -10.83 13.03 -26.50
N ALA A 636 -11.30 12.83 -25.28
CA ALA A 636 -12.52 13.50 -24.83
C ALA A 636 -12.23 15.01 -24.74
N THR A 637 -12.76 15.77 -25.70
CA THR A 637 -12.83 17.22 -25.62
C THR A 637 -13.76 17.58 -24.45
N PRO A 638 -13.38 18.50 -23.54
CA PRO A 638 -14.31 18.98 -22.54
C PRO A 638 -15.49 19.67 -23.22
N SER A 639 -16.71 19.22 -22.90
CA SER A 639 -17.94 19.87 -23.36
C SER A 639 -18.02 21.28 -22.75
N PRO A 640 -18.34 22.34 -23.52
CA PRO A 640 -18.59 23.67 -22.98
C PRO A 640 -19.87 23.62 -22.13
N GLY A 641 -19.74 23.95 -20.85
CA GLY A 641 -20.89 24.07 -19.94
C GLY A 641 -21.91 25.07 -20.46
N ALA A 642 -23.18 24.64 -20.51
CA ALA A 642 -24.30 25.50 -20.82
C ALA A 642 -24.44 26.58 -19.73
N THR A 643 -24.22 27.83 -20.14
CA THR A 643 -24.62 29.03 -19.42
C THR A 643 -26.13 29.03 -19.24
N ALA A 644 -26.59 28.95 -17.98
CA ALA A 644 -27.93 29.38 -17.62
C ALA A 644 -27.86 30.86 -17.20
N SER A 645 -28.59 31.70 -17.93
CA SER A 645 -28.92 33.07 -17.56
C SER A 645 -30.42 33.28 -17.77
N PRO A 646 -31.04 34.21 -17.04
CA PRO A 646 -31.18 34.31 -15.59
C PRO A 646 -32.44 33.59 -15.05
#